data_AF-A0A7W3IPL0-F1
#
_entry.id   AF-A0A7W3IPL0-F1
#
_cell.length_a   1.000
_cell.length_b   1.000
_cell.length_c   1.000
_cell.angle_alpha   90.00
_cell.angle_beta   90.00
_cell.angle_gamma   90.00
#
_symmetry.space_group_name_H-M   'P 1'
#
loop_
_entity.id
_entity.type
_entity.pdbx_description
1 polymer ?
#
loop_
_entity_poly.entity_id
_entity_poly.type
_entity_poly.pdbx_seq_one_letter_code
_entity_poly.pdbx_strand_id
1 'polypeptide(L)'
;MATFVREIKNALDACVVATANHVCHPVRLVEASHHKMPILSSAEEFDALINQDELTGLRPDQVRTVRLFQPFAEYMQADANSVRTVARDMAHLAAGLEAVMAWEASKEVRTLFTAWASRADPEPVLPEGVSIESTAVDPAGALDQPKRLARFMLRAGSYGASFSGNPNVSFDVILNALPQPCNPDDNFANRSHRLIVITRHLIEGLERSVSDRHYGDLLRALARRFPQEREAVWLPVKFNGREEEAEVRSAIAESDRGMAVYLNDDGTLVYMRIVDNGIVVGREIAPARDLLNFSQDGVAVEEATRAAAGRWGLADLVLRPVIVPKGSGIRELGDGTIFAGRRGVSLQVKARGVTGDSPDKAARWMLKNAARGLRQAHGTIRTTLQNPTVDLTNLRGRTVRIHGSTVSWIPVVVIDHPNPPPTGVVPAPDLKGPSVVLTRRDWEFLWDQLRSATAIVDYLHRVAEEVEPLELGAETDRYLDLAEKDALAPPASLPTWISGTDAEPTTTPLLPRDPVASVDRLGHAIFQQILEDVASTDFAGEEADRIRLLSHIDRVAVGARAELGRLLLQRLIRCAEAVPEGHRMEHRILYLDHGALQVTFTTMSQLTGYHQDFYRSWLLLRRQTFLEQSGAQGPIYPWTVGVLLTPRPDGPRAWDTTTISTNGPPAYDDADYERLTEVFLPSDSST
;
A
#
# COMPACT_ATOMS: atom_id res chain seq x y z
N MET A 1 -22.50 -5.67 -43.78
CA MET A 1 -22.73 -4.88 -42.55
C MET A 1 -22.73 -5.72 -41.28
N ALA A 2 -23.47 -6.83 -41.22
CA ALA A 2 -23.25 -7.84 -40.17
C ALA A 2 -21.76 -8.26 -40.08
N THR A 3 -21.07 -8.29 -41.23
CA THR A 3 -19.60 -8.42 -41.30
C THR A 3 -18.88 -7.27 -40.58
N PHE A 4 -19.25 -6.00 -40.80
CA PHE A 4 -18.59 -4.84 -40.18
C PHE A 4 -18.65 -4.89 -38.65
N VAL A 5 -19.84 -5.12 -38.08
CA VAL A 5 -20.02 -5.24 -36.62
C VAL A 5 -19.18 -6.39 -36.06
N ARG A 6 -19.12 -7.53 -36.77
CA ARG A 6 -18.25 -8.66 -36.40
C ARG A 6 -16.77 -8.32 -36.49
N GLU A 7 -16.31 -7.67 -37.55
CA GLU A 7 -14.91 -7.28 -37.71
C GLU A 7 -14.46 -6.27 -36.64
N ILE A 8 -15.33 -5.34 -36.24
CA ILE A 8 -15.04 -4.44 -35.11
C ILE A 8 -14.86 -5.27 -33.82
N LYS A 9 -15.77 -6.20 -33.52
CA LYS A 9 -15.64 -7.07 -32.34
C LYS A 9 -14.40 -7.97 -32.40
N ASN A 10 -14.11 -8.57 -33.56
CA ASN A 10 -12.94 -9.41 -33.78
C ASN A 10 -11.64 -8.65 -33.59
N ALA A 11 -11.57 -7.39 -34.06
CA ALA A 11 -10.41 -6.53 -33.87
C ALA A 11 -10.17 -6.20 -32.39
N LEU A 12 -11.25 -5.90 -31.64
CA LEU A 12 -11.17 -5.66 -30.20
C LEU A 12 -10.72 -6.93 -29.44
N ASP A 13 -11.27 -8.09 -29.80
CA ASP A 13 -10.91 -9.38 -29.19
C ASP A 13 -9.44 -9.73 -29.46
N ALA A 14 -9.01 -9.63 -30.73
CA ALA A 14 -7.63 -9.87 -31.11
C ALA A 14 -6.66 -8.93 -30.38
N CYS A 15 -7.04 -7.67 -30.18
CA CYS A 15 -6.25 -6.70 -29.44
C CYS A 15 -6.07 -7.08 -27.96
N VAL A 16 -7.15 -7.47 -27.27
CA VAL A 16 -7.10 -7.92 -25.88
C VAL A 16 -6.24 -9.19 -25.75
N VAL A 17 -6.45 -10.18 -26.62
CA VAL A 17 -5.65 -11.42 -26.63
C VAL A 17 -4.19 -11.14 -26.91
N ALA A 18 -3.87 -10.32 -27.91
CA ALA A 18 -2.50 -9.99 -28.27
C ALA A 18 -1.79 -9.25 -27.12
N THR A 19 -2.49 -8.32 -26.47
CA THR A 19 -1.98 -7.60 -25.30
C THR A 19 -1.70 -8.57 -24.15
N ALA A 20 -2.66 -9.44 -23.83
CA ALA A 20 -2.52 -10.42 -22.75
C ALA A 20 -1.37 -11.40 -23.02
N ASN A 21 -1.24 -11.88 -24.26
CA ASN A 21 -0.14 -12.75 -24.67
C ASN A 21 1.22 -12.04 -24.59
N HIS A 22 1.30 -10.78 -24.99
CA HIS A 22 2.54 -10.01 -24.90
C HIS A 22 2.99 -9.81 -23.45
N VAL A 23 2.02 -9.59 -22.54
CA VAL A 23 2.29 -9.39 -21.12
C VAL A 23 2.62 -10.71 -20.41
N CYS A 24 1.92 -11.80 -20.74
CA CYS A 24 2.04 -13.07 -20.03
C CYS A 24 3.16 -13.97 -20.56
N HIS A 25 3.62 -13.79 -21.80
CA HIS A 25 4.70 -14.60 -22.36
C HIS A 25 6.05 -14.26 -21.69
N PRO A 26 6.88 -15.24 -21.29
CA PRO A 26 6.71 -16.71 -21.44
C PRO A 26 5.95 -17.48 -20.35
N VAL A 27 5.42 -16.87 -19.27
CA VAL A 27 4.72 -17.60 -18.19
C VAL A 27 3.63 -18.53 -18.76
N ARG A 28 2.77 -17.98 -19.62
CA ARG A 28 1.69 -18.74 -20.25
C ARG A 28 1.12 -18.00 -21.48
N LEU A 29 0.70 -18.75 -22.48
CA LEU A 29 -0.16 -18.25 -23.56
C LEU A 29 -1.63 -18.27 -23.14
N VAL A 30 -2.31 -17.17 -23.42
CA VAL A 30 -3.72 -16.95 -23.14
C VAL A 30 -4.57 -17.54 -24.25
N GLU A 31 -5.54 -18.37 -23.87
CA GLU A 31 -6.49 -18.96 -24.82
C GLU A 31 -7.49 -17.91 -25.31
N ALA A 32 -7.49 -17.67 -26.64
CA ALA A 32 -8.36 -16.68 -27.27
C ALA A 32 -9.87 -16.94 -27.09
N SER A 33 -10.26 -18.18 -26.77
CA SER A 33 -11.64 -18.55 -26.46
C SER A 33 -12.13 -17.89 -25.16
N HIS A 34 -11.24 -17.69 -24.19
CA HIS A 34 -11.58 -17.28 -22.82
C HIS A 34 -11.14 -15.85 -22.48
N HIS A 35 -10.44 -15.14 -23.36
CA HIS A 35 -9.99 -13.77 -23.12
C HIS A 35 -10.40 -12.87 -24.29
N LYS A 36 -11.65 -12.43 -24.27
CA LYS A 36 -12.22 -11.54 -25.30
C LYS A 36 -12.44 -10.15 -24.72
N MET A 37 -12.56 -9.14 -25.57
CA MET A 37 -13.01 -7.82 -25.14
C MET A 37 -14.43 -7.92 -24.58
N PRO A 38 -14.65 -7.64 -23.29
CA PRO A 38 -15.99 -7.57 -22.75
C PRO A 38 -16.70 -6.33 -23.28
N ILE A 39 -18.01 -6.45 -23.50
CA ILE A 39 -18.89 -5.31 -23.82
C ILE A 39 -20.11 -5.46 -22.91
N LEU A 40 -20.03 -4.85 -21.74
CA LEU A 40 -20.99 -5.07 -20.65
C LEU A 40 -21.85 -3.85 -20.39
N SER A 41 -23.05 -4.09 -19.88
CA SER A 41 -24.05 -3.03 -19.67
C SER A 41 -23.94 -2.37 -18.30
N SER A 42 -23.23 -3.00 -17.36
CA SER A 42 -23.06 -2.51 -15.99
C SER A 42 -21.66 -2.72 -15.43
N ALA A 43 -21.28 -1.87 -14.47
CA ALA A 43 -20.02 -1.98 -13.74
C ALA A 43 -19.93 -3.28 -12.92
N GLU A 44 -21.05 -3.74 -12.37
CA GLU A 44 -21.14 -4.95 -11.54
C GLU A 44 -20.81 -6.21 -12.35
N GLU A 45 -21.35 -6.31 -13.57
CA GLU A 45 -20.99 -7.40 -14.50
C GLU A 45 -19.50 -7.39 -14.82
N PHE A 46 -18.91 -6.19 -15.00
CA PHE A 46 -17.50 -6.07 -15.34
C PHE A 46 -16.60 -6.47 -14.16
N ASP A 47 -16.95 -6.01 -12.96
CA ASP A 47 -16.23 -6.37 -11.74
C ASP A 47 -16.38 -7.88 -11.44
N ALA A 48 -17.50 -8.51 -11.82
CA ALA A 48 -17.68 -9.96 -11.77
C ALA A 48 -16.70 -10.72 -12.70
N LEU A 49 -16.43 -10.21 -13.91
CA LEU A 49 -15.45 -10.83 -14.82
C LEU A 49 -14.02 -10.80 -14.25
N ILE A 50 -13.66 -9.71 -13.57
CA ILE A 50 -12.36 -9.62 -12.88
C ILE A 50 -12.27 -10.71 -11.80
N ASN A 51 -13.34 -10.89 -11.03
CA ASN A 51 -13.40 -11.90 -9.97
C ASN A 51 -13.46 -13.34 -10.49
N GLN A 52 -13.82 -13.54 -11.76
CA GLN A 52 -13.89 -14.84 -12.45
C GLN A 52 -12.65 -15.13 -13.30
N ASP A 53 -11.60 -14.31 -13.18
CA ASP A 53 -10.34 -14.47 -13.89
C ASP A 53 -10.41 -14.39 -15.43
N GLU A 54 -11.46 -13.79 -15.99
CA GLU A 54 -11.61 -13.67 -17.46
C GLU A 54 -10.67 -12.62 -18.09
N LEU A 55 -10.08 -11.74 -17.26
CA LEU A 55 -9.12 -10.70 -17.67
C LEU A 55 -7.73 -10.91 -17.05
N THR A 56 -7.45 -12.09 -16.49
CA THR A 56 -6.25 -12.42 -15.71
C THR A 56 -4.94 -12.26 -16.47
N GLY A 57 -4.98 -12.28 -17.80
CA GLY A 57 -3.83 -12.01 -18.66
C GLY A 57 -3.48 -10.53 -18.86
N LEU A 58 -4.33 -9.60 -18.42
CA LEU A 58 -4.09 -8.16 -18.53
C LEU A 58 -3.51 -7.58 -17.24
N ARG A 59 -2.71 -6.52 -17.36
CA ARG A 59 -2.24 -5.74 -16.20
C ARG A 59 -3.36 -4.83 -15.66
N PRO A 60 -3.28 -4.37 -14.40
CA PRO A 60 -4.29 -3.49 -13.81
C PRO A 60 -4.56 -2.20 -14.61
N ASP A 61 -3.54 -1.60 -15.23
CA ASP A 61 -3.66 -0.42 -16.09
C ASP A 61 -4.44 -0.71 -17.38
N GLN A 62 -4.23 -1.90 -17.94
CA GLN A 62 -4.92 -2.36 -19.15
C GLN A 62 -6.38 -2.71 -18.83
N VAL A 63 -6.66 -3.34 -17.69
CA VAL A 63 -8.04 -3.58 -17.22
C VAL A 63 -8.78 -2.27 -17.01
N ARG A 64 -8.14 -1.26 -16.41
CA ARG A 64 -8.70 0.11 -16.31
C ARG A 64 -9.01 0.69 -17.70
N THR A 65 -8.10 0.54 -18.64
CA THR A 65 -8.30 0.99 -20.03
C THR A 65 -9.50 0.28 -20.66
N VAL A 66 -9.60 -1.04 -20.54
CA VAL A 66 -10.75 -1.82 -21.05
C VAL A 66 -12.06 -1.37 -20.40
N ARG A 67 -12.07 -1.04 -19.10
CA ARG A 67 -13.24 -0.50 -18.38
C ARG A 67 -13.71 0.86 -18.94
N LEU A 68 -12.79 1.72 -19.38
CA LEU A 68 -13.12 3.03 -19.97
C LEU A 68 -13.83 2.92 -21.33
N PHE A 69 -13.69 1.79 -22.01
CA PHE A 69 -14.33 1.51 -23.29
C PHE A 69 -15.58 0.64 -23.14
N GLN A 70 -16.20 0.63 -21.95
CA GLN A 70 -17.46 -0.09 -21.71
C GLN A 70 -18.69 0.80 -21.93
N PRO A 71 -19.84 0.23 -22.34
CA PRO A 71 -21.12 0.93 -22.43
C PRO A 71 -21.55 1.71 -21.18
N PHE A 72 -21.14 1.27 -19.99
CA PHE A 72 -21.47 1.92 -18.71
C PHE A 72 -20.45 2.97 -18.24
N ALA A 73 -19.38 3.21 -19.00
CA ALA A 73 -18.30 4.09 -18.56
C ALA A 73 -18.79 5.53 -18.38
N GLU A 74 -18.98 5.97 -17.12
CA GLU A 74 -19.21 7.36 -16.74
C GLU A 74 -17.98 7.90 -16.02
N TYR A 75 -17.44 9.06 -16.43
CA TYR A 75 -16.32 9.68 -15.70
C TYR A 75 -16.76 10.91 -14.91
N MET A 76 -16.35 10.94 -13.64
CA MET A 76 -16.38 12.12 -12.78
C MET A 76 -15.28 13.12 -13.22
N GLN A 77 -15.73 14.20 -13.88
CA GLN A 77 -15.05 15.49 -14.12
C GLN A 77 -13.81 15.54 -15.05
N ALA A 78 -14.01 16.08 -16.26
CA ALA A 78 -13.30 17.22 -16.88
C ALA A 78 -13.73 17.40 -18.35
N ASP A 79 -14.12 16.30 -19.02
CA ASP A 79 -14.68 16.32 -20.39
C ASP A 79 -15.82 15.28 -20.53
N ALA A 80 -16.95 15.59 -19.90
CA ALA A 80 -18.10 14.69 -19.84
C ALA A 80 -18.71 14.36 -21.22
N ASN A 81 -18.40 15.13 -22.27
CA ASN A 81 -18.99 14.95 -23.60
C ASN A 81 -18.28 13.84 -24.41
N SER A 82 -16.94 13.78 -24.35
CA SER A 82 -16.16 12.78 -25.09
C SER A 82 -16.38 11.36 -24.55
N VAL A 83 -16.42 11.19 -23.23
CA VAL A 83 -16.64 9.87 -22.59
C VAL A 83 -18.07 9.37 -22.79
N ARG A 84 -19.08 10.24 -22.67
CA ARG A 84 -20.47 9.89 -23.01
C ARG A 84 -20.61 9.43 -24.46
N THR A 85 -19.78 9.97 -25.36
CA THR A 85 -19.77 9.57 -26.77
C THR A 85 -19.21 8.16 -26.93
N VAL A 86 -18.08 7.83 -26.29
CA VAL A 86 -17.49 6.47 -26.30
C VAL A 86 -18.47 5.45 -25.71
N ALA A 87 -19.00 5.70 -24.51
CA ALA A 87 -19.95 4.80 -23.86
C ALA A 87 -21.19 4.54 -24.72
N ARG A 88 -21.76 5.58 -25.33
CA ARG A 88 -22.91 5.46 -26.24
C ARG A 88 -22.58 4.68 -27.50
N ASP A 89 -21.44 4.93 -28.14
CA ASP A 89 -21.06 4.21 -29.36
C ASP A 89 -20.73 2.74 -29.03
N MET A 90 -20.13 2.44 -27.86
CA MET A 90 -19.92 1.07 -27.39
C MET A 90 -21.25 0.37 -27.05
N ALA A 91 -22.23 1.07 -26.48
CA ALA A 91 -23.59 0.56 -26.31
C ALA A 91 -24.25 0.25 -27.67
N HIS A 92 -23.98 1.08 -28.68
CA HIS A 92 -24.44 0.82 -30.04
C HIS A 92 -23.79 -0.42 -30.67
N LEU A 93 -22.49 -0.65 -30.42
CA LEU A 93 -21.82 -1.89 -30.81
C LEU A 93 -22.44 -3.11 -30.13
N ALA A 94 -22.71 -3.04 -28.82
CA ALA A 94 -23.34 -4.11 -28.05
C ALA A 94 -24.69 -4.52 -28.64
N ALA A 95 -25.58 -3.54 -28.82
CA ALA A 95 -26.90 -3.77 -29.39
C ALA A 95 -26.85 -4.19 -30.87
N GLY A 96 -25.84 -3.72 -31.62
CA GLY A 96 -25.58 -4.18 -32.98
C GLY A 96 -25.21 -5.67 -33.04
N LEU A 97 -24.41 -6.16 -32.08
CA LEU A 97 -24.06 -7.58 -31.96
C LEU A 97 -25.29 -8.43 -31.63
N GLU A 98 -26.11 -7.99 -30.67
CA GLU A 98 -27.38 -8.65 -30.32
C GLU A 98 -28.34 -8.70 -31.52
N ALA A 99 -28.46 -7.60 -32.26
CA ALA A 99 -29.32 -7.52 -33.44
C ALA A 99 -28.86 -8.47 -34.55
N VAL A 100 -27.55 -8.59 -34.78
CA VAL A 100 -26.97 -9.56 -35.73
C VAL A 100 -27.29 -10.99 -35.29
N MET A 101 -27.08 -11.32 -34.01
CA MET A 101 -27.40 -12.65 -33.47
C MET A 101 -28.90 -12.99 -33.62
N ALA A 102 -29.78 -12.04 -33.29
CA ALA A 102 -31.23 -12.23 -33.42
C ALA A 102 -31.67 -12.37 -34.89
N TRP A 103 -31.03 -11.65 -35.81
CA TRP A 103 -31.27 -11.75 -37.24
C TRP A 103 -30.90 -13.14 -37.77
N GLU A 104 -29.71 -13.65 -37.41
CA GLU A 104 -29.25 -15.00 -37.79
C GLU A 104 -30.14 -16.10 -37.21
N ALA A 105 -30.48 -16.00 -35.92
CA ALA A 105 -31.38 -16.94 -35.25
C ALA A 105 -32.77 -16.97 -35.90
N SER A 106 -33.21 -15.84 -36.46
CA SER A 106 -34.48 -15.73 -37.19
C SER A 106 -34.46 -16.28 -38.61
N LYS A 107 -33.33 -16.86 -39.08
CA LYS A 107 -33.11 -17.20 -40.50
C LYS A 107 -33.37 -16.00 -41.42
N GLU A 108 -32.89 -14.83 -40.98
CA GLU A 108 -32.98 -13.57 -41.73
C GLU A 108 -34.40 -13.00 -41.89
N VAL A 109 -35.38 -13.46 -41.09
CA VAL A 109 -36.77 -12.97 -41.14
C VAL A 109 -36.93 -11.60 -40.45
N ARG A 110 -36.13 -11.30 -39.42
CA ARG A 110 -36.14 -9.98 -38.76
C ARG A 110 -35.41 -8.93 -39.61
N THR A 111 -35.86 -7.68 -39.58
CA THR A 111 -35.16 -6.57 -40.24
C THR A 111 -34.00 -6.07 -39.37
N LEU A 112 -32.77 -6.31 -39.82
CA LEU A 112 -31.55 -5.80 -39.17
C LEU A 112 -31.39 -4.28 -39.33
N PHE A 113 -31.94 -3.73 -40.41
CA PHE A 113 -31.89 -2.31 -40.74
C PHE A 113 -33.29 -1.74 -40.93
N THR A 114 -33.43 -0.46 -40.60
CA THR A 114 -34.63 0.32 -40.93
C THR A 114 -34.21 1.73 -41.36
N ALA A 115 -35.11 2.43 -42.02
CA ALA A 115 -34.94 3.85 -42.30
C ALA A 115 -35.40 4.66 -41.08
N TRP A 116 -34.64 5.69 -40.73
CA TRP A 116 -34.99 6.67 -39.70
C TRP A 116 -35.43 7.96 -40.37
N ALA A 117 -36.64 8.41 -40.07
CA ALA A 117 -37.11 9.72 -40.49
C ALA A 117 -36.59 10.77 -39.50
N SER A 118 -35.57 11.53 -39.91
CA SER A 118 -34.87 12.48 -39.03
C SER A 118 -35.63 13.80 -38.90
N ARG A 119 -36.12 14.34 -40.03
CA ARG A 119 -36.95 15.56 -40.08
C ARG A 119 -37.91 15.49 -41.26
N ALA A 120 -39.18 15.81 -41.02
CA ALA A 120 -40.20 15.94 -42.06
C ALA A 120 -40.62 17.41 -42.19
N ASP A 121 -40.67 17.93 -43.41
CA ASP A 121 -41.16 19.27 -43.72
C ASP A 121 -42.14 19.24 -44.90
N PRO A 122 -43.30 18.60 -44.72
CA PRO A 122 -44.14 18.19 -45.84
C PRO A 122 -44.74 19.39 -46.58
N GLU A 123 -44.72 19.28 -47.91
CA GLU A 123 -45.18 20.28 -48.88
C GLU A 123 -46.46 19.78 -49.58
N PRO A 124 -47.65 20.03 -49.00
CA PRO A 124 -48.92 19.61 -49.58
C PRO A 124 -49.32 20.49 -50.77
N VAL A 125 -49.80 19.86 -51.84
CA VAL A 125 -50.37 20.49 -53.03
C VAL A 125 -51.89 20.55 -52.87
N LEU A 126 -52.39 21.69 -52.41
CA LEU A 126 -53.80 21.86 -52.07
C LEU A 126 -54.67 22.18 -53.31
N PRO A 127 -55.84 21.56 -53.46
CA PRO A 127 -56.85 21.95 -54.45
C PRO A 127 -57.36 23.37 -54.23
N GLU A 128 -57.89 23.98 -55.28
CA GLU A 128 -58.46 25.33 -55.22
C GLU A 128 -59.60 25.40 -54.18
N GLY A 129 -59.54 26.40 -53.28
CA GLY A 129 -60.49 26.58 -52.18
C GLY A 129 -60.17 25.79 -50.90
N VAL A 130 -59.17 24.89 -50.91
CA VAL A 130 -58.71 24.17 -49.72
C VAL A 130 -57.55 24.94 -49.05
N SER A 131 -57.61 25.09 -47.73
CA SER A 131 -56.51 25.72 -46.97
C SER A 131 -56.23 24.99 -45.66
N ILE A 132 -54.94 24.88 -45.33
CA ILE A 132 -54.46 24.30 -44.07
C ILE A 132 -54.53 25.38 -42.99
N GLU A 133 -55.16 25.05 -41.86
CA GLU A 133 -55.24 25.87 -40.66
C GLU A 133 -54.01 25.68 -39.78
N SER A 134 -53.56 24.43 -39.60
CA SER A 134 -52.33 24.14 -38.87
C SER A 134 -51.70 22.82 -39.33
N THR A 135 -50.38 22.74 -39.19
CA THR A 135 -49.58 21.52 -39.44
C THR A 135 -48.89 21.11 -38.16
N ALA A 136 -49.02 19.84 -37.78
CA ALA A 136 -48.28 19.23 -36.68
C ALA A 136 -47.40 18.10 -37.25
N VAL A 137 -46.08 18.24 -37.12
CA VAL A 137 -45.12 17.23 -37.57
C VAL A 137 -44.87 16.23 -36.43
N ASP A 138 -44.96 14.94 -36.72
CA ASP A 138 -44.67 13.88 -35.75
C ASP A 138 -43.14 13.78 -35.53
N PRO A 139 -42.67 13.41 -34.32
CA PRO A 139 -41.25 13.40 -34.00
C PRO A 139 -40.45 12.39 -34.85
N ALA A 140 -39.12 12.55 -34.90
CA ALA A 140 -38.22 11.63 -35.59
C ALA A 140 -38.43 10.17 -35.15
N GLY A 141 -38.19 9.21 -36.03
CA GLY A 141 -38.30 7.79 -35.65
C GLY A 141 -38.10 6.77 -36.75
N ALA A 142 -38.03 5.50 -36.34
CA ALA A 142 -37.89 4.36 -37.24
C ALA A 142 -39.13 4.17 -38.12
N LEU A 143 -38.89 3.60 -39.30
CA LEU A 143 -39.89 3.28 -40.34
C LEU A 143 -40.02 1.77 -40.54
N ASP A 144 -39.77 1.00 -39.49
CA ASP A 144 -40.01 -0.45 -39.45
C ASP A 144 -41.51 -0.77 -39.48
N GLN A 145 -42.35 0.21 -39.16
CA GLN A 145 -43.80 0.18 -39.34
C GLN A 145 -44.27 1.46 -40.04
N PRO A 146 -45.47 1.45 -40.69
CA PRO A 146 -46.06 2.65 -41.25
C PRO A 146 -46.16 3.76 -40.21
N LYS A 147 -45.36 4.82 -40.41
CA LYS A 147 -45.28 5.96 -39.51
C LYS A 147 -46.02 7.15 -40.10
N ARG A 148 -46.84 7.80 -39.28
CA ARG A 148 -47.41 9.11 -39.62
C ARG A 148 -46.31 10.17 -39.48
N LEU A 149 -46.13 10.98 -40.53
CA LEU A 149 -45.09 12.01 -40.58
C LEU A 149 -45.63 13.38 -40.16
N ALA A 150 -46.88 13.69 -40.50
CA ALA A 150 -47.53 14.92 -40.11
C ALA A 150 -49.05 14.75 -40.07
N ARG A 151 -49.70 15.69 -39.38
CA ARG A 151 -51.14 15.88 -39.35
C ARG A 151 -51.44 17.30 -39.81
N PHE A 152 -52.35 17.41 -40.77
CA PHE A 152 -52.86 18.69 -41.26
C PHE A 152 -54.27 18.89 -40.72
N MET A 153 -54.53 20.06 -40.16
CA MET A 153 -55.87 20.52 -39.83
C MET A 153 -56.34 21.45 -40.95
N LEU A 154 -57.45 21.14 -41.59
CA LEU A 154 -58.00 21.93 -42.69
C LEU A 154 -59.05 22.92 -42.16
N ARG A 155 -59.17 24.09 -42.80
CA ARG A 155 -60.22 25.07 -42.45
C ARG A 155 -61.64 24.51 -42.67
N ALA A 156 -62.57 24.97 -41.85
CA ALA A 156 -64.00 24.66 -41.98
C ALA A 156 -64.51 24.94 -43.40
N GLY A 157 -65.13 23.93 -44.04
CA GLY A 157 -65.52 23.95 -45.45
C GLY A 157 -64.65 23.07 -46.37
N SER A 158 -63.50 22.58 -45.89
CA SER A 158 -62.59 21.69 -46.63
C SER A 158 -62.71 20.20 -46.24
N TYR A 159 -63.76 19.81 -45.51
CA TYR A 159 -63.94 18.45 -45.01
C TYR A 159 -64.10 17.43 -46.15
N GLY A 160 -63.15 16.49 -46.26
CA GLY A 160 -63.16 15.42 -47.27
C GLY A 160 -62.26 15.66 -48.50
N ALA A 161 -61.55 16.79 -48.57
CA ALA A 161 -60.59 17.04 -49.64
C ALA A 161 -59.39 16.06 -49.56
N SER A 162 -59.14 15.31 -50.63
CA SER A 162 -57.91 14.53 -50.80
C SER A 162 -56.89 15.40 -51.54
N PHE A 163 -55.68 15.46 -51.02
CA PHE A 163 -54.57 16.19 -51.63
C PHE A 163 -53.30 15.35 -51.59
N SER A 164 -52.44 15.55 -52.58
CA SER A 164 -51.10 14.96 -52.64
C SER A 164 -50.07 15.96 -52.13
N GLY A 165 -48.86 15.51 -51.85
CA GLY A 165 -47.78 16.38 -51.40
C GLY A 165 -46.46 15.65 -51.38
N ASN A 166 -45.37 16.41 -51.39
CA ASN A 166 -44.05 15.87 -51.11
C ASN A 166 -43.89 15.80 -49.59
N PRO A 167 -43.67 14.62 -48.98
CA PRO A 167 -43.48 14.55 -47.54
C PRO A 167 -42.18 15.23 -47.09
N ASN A 168 -41.24 15.47 -48.01
CA ASN A 168 -39.97 16.18 -47.82
C ASN A 168 -39.28 15.77 -46.51
N VAL A 169 -38.94 14.48 -46.44
CA VAL A 169 -38.34 13.85 -45.27
C VAL A 169 -36.91 13.45 -45.56
N SER A 170 -36.01 13.74 -44.62
CA SER A 170 -34.67 13.15 -44.63
C SER A 170 -34.70 11.75 -44.03
N PHE A 171 -34.15 10.78 -44.77
CA PHE A 171 -34.03 9.40 -44.33
C PHE A 171 -32.58 9.01 -44.15
N ASP A 172 -32.27 8.43 -43.00
CA ASP A 172 -30.98 7.81 -42.71
C ASP A 172 -31.18 6.31 -42.52
N VAL A 173 -30.29 5.49 -43.06
CA VAL A 173 -30.29 4.05 -42.73
C VAL A 173 -29.73 3.91 -41.32
N ILE A 174 -30.38 3.12 -40.48
CA ILE A 174 -29.92 2.80 -39.12
C ILE A 174 -29.99 1.31 -38.85
N LEU A 175 -29.18 0.85 -37.89
CA LEU A 175 -29.39 -0.46 -37.26
C LEU A 175 -30.70 -0.41 -36.48
N ASN A 176 -31.52 -1.45 -36.62
CA ASN A 176 -32.79 -1.58 -35.92
C ASN A 176 -32.56 -2.04 -34.46
N ALA A 177 -31.81 -1.25 -33.70
CA ALA A 177 -31.39 -1.54 -32.33
C ALA A 177 -31.21 -0.24 -31.54
N LEU A 178 -31.40 -0.30 -30.22
CA LEU A 178 -31.11 0.83 -29.33
C LEU A 178 -29.59 1.06 -29.21
N PRO A 179 -29.12 2.27 -28.84
CA PRO A 179 -29.88 3.51 -28.70
C PRO A 179 -30.29 4.09 -30.07
N GLN A 180 -31.50 4.66 -30.15
CA GLN A 180 -31.97 5.35 -31.36
C GLN A 180 -31.16 6.61 -31.66
N PRO A 181 -31.13 7.11 -32.91
CA PRO A 181 -30.50 8.38 -33.27
C PRO A 181 -31.02 9.54 -32.41
N CYS A 182 -30.12 10.33 -31.83
CA CYS A 182 -30.50 11.49 -31.03
C CYS A 182 -30.54 12.81 -31.81
N ASN A 183 -29.92 12.87 -33.00
CA ASN A 183 -29.91 14.03 -33.88
C ASN A 183 -29.61 13.60 -35.34
N PRO A 184 -29.72 14.49 -36.34
CA PRO A 184 -29.49 14.15 -37.75
C PRO A 184 -28.06 13.68 -38.08
N ASP A 185 -27.06 14.10 -37.31
CA ASP A 185 -25.68 13.66 -37.48
C ASP A 185 -25.40 12.31 -36.81
N ASP A 186 -26.35 11.77 -36.05
CA ASP A 186 -26.27 10.47 -35.40
C ASP A 186 -26.78 9.33 -36.30
N ASN A 187 -26.29 9.34 -37.54
CA ASN A 187 -26.60 8.35 -38.56
C ASN A 187 -25.59 7.18 -38.55
N PHE A 188 -25.89 6.16 -39.34
CA PHE A 188 -25.08 4.96 -39.44
C PHE A 188 -23.63 5.23 -39.88
N ALA A 189 -23.42 6.10 -40.87
CA ALA A 189 -22.06 6.40 -41.37
C ALA A 189 -21.19 7.02 -40.27
N ASN A 190 -21.73 7.98 -39.52
CA ASN A 190 -21.03 8.63 -38.42
C ASN A 190 -20.80 7.68 -37.24
N ARG A 191 -21.79 6.84 -36.88
CA ARG A 191 -21.63 5.80 -35.85
C ARG A 191 -20.54 4.79 -36.22
N SER A 192 -20.52 4.30 -37.46
CA SER A 192 -19.47 3.41 -37.97
C SER A 192 -18.09 4.06 -37.93
N HIS A 193 -17.99 5.32 -38.37
CA HIS A 193 -16.72 6.05 -38.31
C HIS A 193 -16.22 6.18 -36.86
N ARG A 194 -17.10 6.56 -35.92
CA ARG A 194 -16.74 6.67 -34.50
C ARG A 194 -16.31 5.32 -33.92
N LEU A 195 -16.99 4.23 -34.24
CA LEU A 195 -16.57 2.88 -33.82
C LEU A 195 -15.18 2.51 -34.34
N ILE A 196 -14.87 2.81 -35.59
CA ILE A 196 -13.51 2.58 -36.14
C ILE A 196 -12.47 3.41 -35.38
N VAL A 197 -12.77 4.68 -35.10
CA VAL A 197 -11.88 5.59 -34.36
C VAL A 197 -11.68 5.11 -32.91
N ILE A 198 -12.75 4.71 -32.22
CA ILE A 198 -12.71 4.16 -30.86
C ILE A 198 -11.86 2.88 -30.83
N THR A 199 -12.12 1.93 -31.72
CA THR A 199 -11.35 0.68 -31.83
C THR A 199 -9.88 0.96 -32.09
N ARG A 200 -9.57 1.88 -33.01
CA ARG A 200 -8.19 2.30 -33.29
C ARG A 200 -7.52 2.90 -32.05
N HIS A 201 -8.19 3.78 -31.32
CA HIS A 201 -7.62 4.39 -30.11
C HIS A 201 -7.40 3.39 -28.99
N LEU A 202 -8.29 2.40 -28.82
CA LEU A 202 -8.07 1.31 -27.88
C LEU A 202 -6.82 0.50 -28.27
N ILE A 203 -6.69 0.13 -29.54
CA ILE A 203 -5.54 -0.61 -30.06
C ILE A 203 -4.25 0.18 -29.82
N GLU A 204 -4.20 1.44 -30.26
CA GLU A 204 -3.02 2.29 -30.04
C GLU A 204 -2.70 2.48 -28.55
N GLY A 205 -3.72 2.56 -27.69
CA GLY A 205 -3.55 2.68 -26.23
C GLY A 205 -2.92 1.43 -25.63
N LEU A 206 -3.45 0.25 -25.97
CA LEU A 206 -2.92 -1.03 -25.48
C LEU A 206 -1.53 -1.33 -26.08
N GLU A 207 -1.29 -1.02 -27.35
CA GLU A 207 0.04 -1.13 -27.98
C GLU A 207 1.09 -0.25 -27.28
N ARG A 208 0.76 1.01 -26.98
CA ARG A 208 1.66 1.89 -26.19
C ARG A 208 1.91 1.32 -24.81
N SER A 209 0.87 0.77 -24.16
CA SER A 209 0.99 0.19 -22.82
C SER A 209 2.03 -0.95 -22.76
N VAL A 210 2.20 -1.71 -23.84
CA VAL A 210 3.17 -2.80 -23.90
C VAL A 210 4.51 -2.39 -24.51
N SER A 211 4.56 -1.26 -25.24
CA SER A 211 5.76 -0.82 -25.98
C SER A 211 6.64 0.17 -25.21
N ASP A 212 6.10 0.92 -24.24
CA ASP A 212 6.83 2.06 -23.67
C ASP A 212 7.91 1.64 -22.66
N ARG A 213 9.11 2.22 -22.80
CA ARG A 213 10.29 1.97 -21.95
C ARG A 213 10.53 3.07 -20.91
N HIS A 214 9.64 4.06 -20.83
CA HIS A 214 9.76 5.24 -19.97
C HIS A 214 9.85 4.96 -18.46
N TYR A 215 9.57 3.73 -18.01
CA TYR A 215 9.44 3.39 -16.58
C TYR A 215 10.78 3.28 -15.85
N GLY A 216 11.80 2.74 -16.55
CA GLY A 216 13.17 2.72 -16.04
C GLY A 216 13.69 4.14 -15.77
N ASP A 217 13.25 5.15 -16.53
CA ASP A 217 13.71 6.53 -16.36
C ASP A 217 13.22 7.18 -15.06
N LEU A 218 11.98 6.91 -14.61
CA LEU A 218 11.47 7.40 -13.32
C LEU A 218 12.24 6.78 -12.16
N LEU A 219 12.41 5.45 -12.16
CA LEU A 219 13.16 4.73 -11.13
C LEU A 219 14.64 5.13 -11.14
N ARG A 220 15.25 5.33 -12.33
CA ARG A 220 16.60 5.88 -12.48
C ARG A 220 16.69 7.33 -12.04
N ALA A 221 15.66 8.16 -12.26
CA ALA A 221 15.63 9.53 -11.78
C ALA A 221 15.60 9.56 -10.24
N LEU A 222 14.80 8.69 -9.60
CA LEU A 222 14.80 8.51 -8.15
C LEU A 222 16.18 8.08 -7.64
N ALA A 223 16.79 7.05 -8.23
CA ALA A 223 18.10 6.56 -7.83
C ALA A 223 19.22 7.59 -8.05
N ARG A 224 19.19 8.34 -9.16
CA ARG A 224 20.19 9.39 -9.48
C ARG A 224 20.04 10.62 -8.60
N ARG A 225 18.80 11.02 -8.27
CA ARG A 225 18.53 12.22 -7.45
C ARG A 225 18.90 12.01 -5.99
N PHE A 226 18.94 10.76 -5.54
CA PHE A 226 19.26 10.38 -4.18
C PHE A 226 20.32 9.25 -4.18
N PRO A 227 21.59 9.60 -4.45
CA PRO A 227 22.67 8.64 -4.35
C PRO A 227 22.78 8.09 -2.92
N GLN A 228 23.52 6.99 -2.76
CA GLN A 228 23.78 6.44 -1.44
C GLN A 228 24.68 7.41 -0.67
N GLU A 229 24.06 8.25 0.15
CA GLU A 229 24.75 9.20 1.02
C GLU A 229 24.69 8.71 2.45
N ARG A 230 25.86 8.34 3.00
CA ARG A 230 25.99 8.12 4.42
C ARG A 230 26.06 9.48 5.10
N GLU A 231 25.07 9.78 5.93
CA GLU A 231 25.07 10.98 6.74
C GLU A 231 26.01 10.81 7.93
N ALA A 232 27.00 11.70 8.05
CA ALA A 232 27.87 11.76 9.20
C ALA A 232 27.12 12.38 10.39
N VAL A 233 26.69 11.53 11.32
CA VAL A 233 25.92 11.94 12.51
C VAL A 233 26.82 12.28 13.70
N TRP A 234 28.04 11.72 13.69
CA TRP A 234 29.11 12.06 14.62
C TRP A 234 30.09 13.00 13.92
N LEU A 235 30.13 14.26 14.35
CA LEU A 235 30.90 15.31 13.70
C LEU A 235 32.09 15.70 14.58
N PRO A 236 33.26 16.04 14.01
CA PRO A 236 34.38 16.57 14.79
C PRO A 236 33.95 17.81 15.60
N VAL A 237 34.22 17.81 16.90
CA VAL A 237 33.91 18.95 17.77
C VAL A 237 34.99 20.02 17.58
N LYS A 238 34.55 21.27 17.44
CA LYS A 238 35.46 22.42 17.45
C LYS A 238 35.41 23.07 18.83
N PHE A 239 36.54 23.01 19.53
CA PHE A 239 36.70 23.67 20.83
C PHE A 239 37.18 25.10 20.67
N ASN A 240 36.77 25.99 21.56
CA ASN A 240 37.16 27.39 21.57
C ASN A 240 38.58 27.59 22.16
N GLY A 241 39.11 26.58 22.86
CA GLY A 241 40.47 26.59 23.42
C GLY A 241 40.99 25.21 23.78
N ARG A 242 42.30 25.12 24.06
CA ARG A 242 42.97 23.87 24.45
C ARG A 242 42.55 23.35 25.83
N GLU A 243 42.13 24.25 26.72
CA GLU A 243 41.70 23.91 28.07
C GLU A 243 40.35 23.18 28.05
N GLU A 244 39.39 23.68 27.28
CA GLU A 244 38.09 23.05 27.03
C GLU A 244 38.23 21.66 26.39
N GLU A 245 39.12 21.53 25.40
CA GLU A 245 39.41 20.23 24.80
C GLU A 245 40.03 19.24 25.82
N ALA A 246 40.92 19.72 26.70
CA ALA A 246 41.54 18.88 27.72
C ALA A 246 40.54 18.43 28.78
N GLU A 247 39.63 19.32 29.20
CA GLU A 247 38.53 19.02 30.13
C GLU A 247 37.61 17.93 29.57
N VAL A 248 37.16 18.09 28.33
CA VAL A 248 36.30 17.11 27.65
C VAL A 248 36.99 15.76 27.49
N ARG A 249 38.28 15.76 27.15
CA ARG A 249 39.08 14.52 27.08
C ARG A 249 39.22 13.85 28.44
N SER A 250 39.41 14.61 29.53
CA SER A 250 39.45 14.06 30.89
C SER A 250 38.10 13.44 31.25
N ALA A 251 36.99 14.15 30.98
CA ALA A 251 35.64 13.65 31.24
C ALA A 251 35.34 12.36 30.45
N ILE A 252 35.78 12.26 29.19
CA ILE A 252 35.67 11.04 28.40
C ILE A 252 36.49 9.89 29.00
N ALA A 253 37.70 10.15 29.48
CA ALA A 253 38.59 9.14 30.05
C ALA A 253 38.16 8.67 31.45
N GLU A 254 37.56 9.55 32.24
CA GLU A 254 37.00 9.27 33.58
C GLU A 254 35.64 8.57 33.50
N SER A 255 34.96 8.66 32.36
CA SER A 255 33.71 7.97 32.10
C SER A 255 33.94 6.48 31.88
N ASP A 256 33.25 5.64 32.66
CA ASP A 256 33.22 4.18 32.49
C ASP A 256 32.80 3.75 31.07
N ARG A 257 32.15 4.65 30.33
CA ARG A 257 31.58 4.44 29.00
C ARG A 257 32.44 5.01 27.86
N GLY A 258 33.55 5.69 28.18
CA GLY A 258 34.36 6.36 27.15
C GLY A 258 33.60 7.48 26.42
N MET A 259 32.60 8.09 27.07
CA MET A 259 31.79 9.17 26.53
C MET A 259 31.53 10.26 27.57
N ALA A 260 31.54 11.52 27.13
CA ALA A 260 31.08 12.66 27.91
C ALA A 260 29.74 13.16 27.38
N VAL A 261 28.86 13.62 28.27
CA VAL A 261 27.52 14.10 27.93
C VAL A 261 27.36 15.52 28.46
N TYR A 262 26.91 16.43 27.61
CA TYR A 262 26.63 17.82 27.96
C TYR A 262 25.18 18.15 27.61
N LEU A 263 24.51 18.91 28.48
CA LEU A 263 23.18 19.45 28.22
C LEU A 263 23.31 20.95 27.94
N ASN A 264 22.95 21.36 26.74
CA ASN A 264 22.92 22.76 26.34
C ASN A 264 21.72 23.50 26.97
N ASP A 265 21.80 24.83 27.01
CA ASP A 265 20.76 25.71 27.55
C ASP A 265 19.40 25.56 26.82
N ASP A 266 19.42 25.14 25.56
CA ASP A 266 18.23 24.87 24.74
C ASP A 266 17.62 23.46 24.97
N GLY A 267 18.21 22.66 25.85
CA GLY A 267 17.78 21.30 26.16
C GLY A 267 18.35 20.21 25.24
N THR A 268 19.21 20.58 24.28
CA THR A 268 19.92 19.64 23.41
C THR A 268 20.98 18.88 24.19
N LEU A 269 21.00 17.55 24.08
CA LEU A 269 22.07 16.73 24.61
C LEU A 269 23.19 16.57 23.58
N VAL A 270 24.43 16.79 23.99
CA VAL A 270 25.61 16.60 23.17
C VAL A 270 26.43 15.45 23.72
N TYR A 271 26.50 14.36 22.96
CA TYR A 271 27.34 13.21 23.26
C TYR A 271 28.69 13.38 22.60
N MET A 272 29.77 13.27 23.38
CA MET A 272 31.14 13.39 22.88
C MET A 272 31.93 12.12 23.18
N ARG A 273 32.76 11.71 22.22
CA ARG A 273 33.66 10.57 22.38
C ARG A 273 34.95 10.75 21.60
N ILE A 274 35.97 9.95 21.93
CA ILE A 274 37.20 9.86 21.16
C ILE A 274 37.09 8.68 20.18
N VAL A 275 37.39 8.91 18.90
CA VAL A 275 37.50 7.84 17.90
C VAL A 275 38.97 7.48 17.66
N ASP A 276 39.23 6.38 16.94
CA ASP A 276 40.56 5.72 16.85
C ASP A 276 41.72 6.64 16.41
N ASN A 277 41.45 7.74 15.72
CA ASN A 277 42.45 8.74 15.32
C ASN A 277 42.72 9.82 16.38
N GLY A 278 42.17 9.66 17.59
CA GLY A 278 42.31 10.59 18.71
C GLY A 278 41.44 11.84 18.62
N ILE A 279 40.60 12.00 17.59
CA ILE A 279 39.70 13.15 17.42
C ILE A 279 38.47 13.00 18.31
N VAL A 280 38.07 14.09 18.95
CA VAL A 280 36.78 14.15 19.66
C VAL A 280 35.67 14.41 18.65
N VAL A 281 34.68 13.52 18.60
CA VAL A 281 33.48 13.66 17.79
C VAL A 281 32.27 13.83 18.70
N GLY A 282 31.33 14.66 18.25
CA GLY A 282 30.10 15.03 18.94
C GLY A 282 28.87 14.61 18.15
N ARG A 283 27.80 14.25 18.86
CA ARG A 283 26.46 14.03 18.30
C ARG A 283 25.44 14.75 19.14
N GLU A 284 24.61 15.55 18.48
CA GLU A 284 23.48 16.24 19.11
C GLU A 284 22.23 15.34 19.10
N ILE A 285 21.55 15.30 20.23
CA ILE A 285 20.23 14.70 20.42
C ILE A 285 19.29 15.84 20.80
N ALA A 286 18.36 16.14 19.90
CA ALA A 286 17.40 17.22 20.08
C ALA A 286 16.53 17.00 21.33
N PRO A 287 16.04 18.09 21.96
CA PRO A 287 15.00 17.98 22.98
C PRO A 287 13.72 17.37 22.40
N ALA A 288 12.77 17.03 23.28
CA ALA A 288 11.45 16.57 22.85
C ALA A 288 10.80 17.61 21.92
N ARG A 289 10.20 17.16 20.81
CA ARG A 289 9.60 18.05 19.82
C ARG A 289 8.54 18.97 20.42
N ASP A 290 8.47 20.18 19.89
CA ASP A 290 7.38 21.10 20.22
C ASP A 290 6.01 20.51 19.86
N LEU A 291 5.03 20.82 20.69
CA LEU A 291 3.65 20.41 20.47
C LEU A 291 3.00 21.30 19.40
N LEU A 292 2.36 20.68 18.40
CA LEU A 292 1.68 21.38 17.29
C LEU A 292 0.61 22.38 17.76
N ASN A 293 -0.02 22.09 18.90
CA ASN A 293 -0.83 23.04 19.64
C ASN A 293 0.03 23.53 20.81
N PHE A 294 0.34 24.83 20.86
CA PHE A 294 1.22 25.46 21.87
C PHE A 294 0.80 25.28 23.34
N SER A 295 -0.23 24.49 23.64
CA SER A 295 -0.59 24.03 24.98
C SER A 295 0.23 22.79 25.37
N GLN A 296 1.02 22.87 26.44
CA GLN A 296 1.53 21.70 27.19
C GLN A 296 0.41 21.03 28.01
N ASP A 297 -0.72 20.73 27.35
CA ASP A 297 -1.80 19.95 27.92
C ASP A 297 -1.45 18.46 27.87
N GLY A 298 -1.92 17.68 28.85
CA GLY A 298 -1.65 16.24 28.93
C GLY A 298 -2.07 15.49 27.68
N VAL A 299 -3.22 15.86 27.10
CA VAL A 299 -3.75 15.26 25.86
C VAL A 299 -2.82 15.51 24.66
N ALA A 300 -2.23 16.71 24.56
CA ALA A 300 -1.34 17.05 23.47
C ALA A 300 -0.04 16.24 23.53
N VAL A 301 0.50 16.03 24.73
CA VAL A 301 1.70 15.21 24.94
C VAL A 301 1.42 13.73 24.68
N GLU A 302 0.27 13.23 25.12
CA GLU A 302 -0.19 11.87 24.80
C GLU A 302 -0.27 11.65 23.29
N GLU A 303 -0.86 12.59 22.54
CA GLU A 303 -0.96 12.52 21.08
C GLU A 303 0.41 12.61 20.42
N ALA A 304 1.29 13.52 20.86
CA ALA A 304 2.64 13.63 20.31
C ALA A 304 3.47 12.34 20.52
N THR A 305 3.33 11.71 21.70
CA THR A 305 4.00 10.44 22.02
C THR A 305 3.55 9.31 21.11
N ARG A 306 2.23 9.22 20.84
CA ARG A 306 1.66 8.25 19.88
C ARG A 306 2.03 8.59 18.44
N ALA A 307 2.00 9.85 18.06
CA ALA A 307 2.33 10.32 16.71
C ALA A 307 3.80 10.04 16.35
N ALA A 308 4.73 10.17 17.32
CA ALA A 308 6.11 9.74 17.14
C ALA A 308 6.21 8.25 16.79
N ALA A 309 5.55 7.39 17.58
CA ALA A 309 5.52 5.95 17.33
C ALA A 309 4.87 5.59 15.99
N GLY A 310 3.76 6.23 15.64
CA GLY A 310 3.06 6.00 14.38
C GLY A 310 3.84 6.48 13.15
N ARG A 311 4.56 7.60 13.27
CA ARG A 311 5.34 8.20 12.17
C ARG A 311 6.60 7.41 11.84
N TRP A 312 7.30 6.90 12.86
CA TRP A 312 8.61 6.28 12.70
C TRP A 312 8.58 4.75 12.75
N GLY A 313 7.61 4.14 13.44
CA GLY A 313 7.42 2.70 13.44
C GLY A 313 6.51 2.26 12.31
N LEU A 314 5.22 2.23 12.63
CA LEU A 314 4.12 2.04 11.68
C LEU A 314 2.82 2.33 12.41
N ALA A 315 1.94 3.16 11.83
CA ALA A 315 0.68 3.55 12.47
C ALA A 315 -0.25 2.35 12.82
N ASP A 316 -0.11 1.23 12.10
CA ASP A 316 -0.89 0.01 12.28
C ASP A 316 -0.55 -0.75 13.57
N LEU A 317 0.69 -0.63 14.04
CA LEU A 317 1.20 -1.32 15.22
C LEU A 317 0.99 -0.50 16.50
N VAL A 318 0.51 0.74 16.36
CA VAL A 318 0.22 1.67 17.46
C VAL A 318 -1.29 1.79 17.61
N LEU A 319 -1.78 1.50 18.81
CA LEU A 319 -3.18 1.39 19.16
C LEU A 319 -3.59 2.56 20.07
N ARG A 320 -4.79 3.07 19.82
CA ARG A 320 -5.42 4.17 20.57
C ARG A 320 -5.83 3.70 21.98
N PRO A 321 -5.97 4.64 22.93
CA PRO A 321 -6.60 4.39 24.23
C PRO A 321 -7.91 3.60 24.12
N VAL A 322 -8.10 2.61 25.01
CA VAL A 322 -9.34 1.84 25.08
C VAL A 322 -10.37 2.59 25.90
N ILE A 323 -11.53 2.85 25.34
CA ILE A 323 -12.62 3.52 26.04
C ILE A 323 -13.57 2.45 26.60
N VAL A 324 -13.65 2.30 27.92
CA VAL A 324 -14.50 1.30 28.57
C VAL A 324 -15.57 1.97 29.44
N PRO A 325 -16.85 1.57 29.34
CA PRO A 325 -17.88 2.05 30.25
C PRO A 325 -17.60 1.54 31.67
N LYS A 326 -17.61 2.44 32.66
CA LYS A 326 -17.44 2.11 34.07
C LYS A 326 -18.57 2.74 34.88
N GLY A 327 -19.60 1.95 35.18
CA GLY A 327 -20.83 2.45 35.80
C GLY A 327 -21.62 3.32 34.83
N SER A 328 -22.06 4.52 35.26
CA SER A 328 -22.74 5.50 34.41
C SER A 328 -21.80 6.41 33.61
N GLY A 329 -20.49 6.19 33.67
CA GLY A 329 -19.48 7.02 33.01
C GLY A 329 -18.61 6.24 32.02
N ILE A 330 -17.87 6.99 31.21
CA ILE A 330 -16.88 6.48 30.27
C ILE A 330 -15.48 6.63 30.88
N ARG A 331 -14.63 5.61 30.78
CA ARG A 331 -13.24 5.66 31.26
C ARG A 331 -12.28 5.22 30.17
N GLU A 332 -11.31 6.06 29.87
CA GLU A 332 -10.15 5.70 29.04
C GLU A 332 -9.18 4.84 29.86
N LEU A 333 -8.80 3.68 29.32
CA LEU A 333 -7.87 2.72 29.90
C LEU A 333 -6.52 2.88 29.20
N GLY A 334 -5.76 3.83 29.74
CA GLY A 334 -4.39 4.13 29.37
C GLY A 334 -4.21 4.93 28.10
N ASP A 335 -2.97 5.37 27.89
CA ASP A 335 -2.68 6.50 27.00
C ASP A 335 -2.19 6.00 25.63
N GLY A 336 -2.01 4.69 25.46
CA GLY A 336 -1.71 4.03 24.19
C GLY A 336 -1.33 2.57 24.40
N THR A 337 -1.25 1.82 23.32
CA THR A 337 -0.71 0.44 23.33
C THR A 337 0.08 0.22 22.06
N ILE A 338 1.21 -0.48 22.14
CA ILE A 338 2.00 -0.90 20.97
C ILE A 338 1.99 -2.41 20.91
N PHE A 339 1.72 -2.95 19.73
CA PHE A 339 1.58 -4.37 19.52
C PHE A 339 2.48 -4.83 18.37
N ALA A 340 3.45 -5.70 18.67
CA ALA A 340 4.42 -6.24 17.74
C ALA A 340 4.49 -7.77 17.87
N GLY A 341 3.52 -8.46 17.26
CA GLY A 341 3.47 -9.92 17.23
C GLY A 341 3.18 -10.55 18.60
N ARG A 342 4.20 -11.13 19.26
CA ARG A 342 4.04 -11.81 20.57
C ARG A 342 4.38 -10.92 21.76
N ARG A 343 4.89 -9.71 21.51
CA ARG A 343 5.23 -8.73 22.54
C ARG A 343 4.40 -7.47 22.35
N GLY A 344 4.13 -6.80 23.45
CA GLY A 344 3.42 -5.54 23.45
C GLY A 344 3.78 -4.67 24.65
N VAL A 345 3.36 -3.42 24.56
CA VAL A 345 3.62 -2.39 25.55
C VAL A 345 2.33 -1.67 25.88
N SER A 346 2.02 -1.53 27.17
CA SER A 346 0.96 -0.63 27.65
C SER A 346 1.57 0.71 28.03
N LEU A 347 1.18 1.76 27.32
CA LEU A 347 1.75 3.09 27.45
C LEU A 347 0.96 3.97 28.42
N GLN A 348 1.68 4.70 29.26
CA GLN A 348 1.18 5.80 30.08
C GLN A 348 2.06 7.01 29.89
N VAL A 349 1.46 8.17 29.67
CA VAL A 349 2.13 9.44 29.51
C VAL A 349 1.75 10.32 30.68
N LYS A 350 2.73 11.01 31.27
CA LYS A 350 2.48 11.96 32.36
C LYS A 350 3.20 13.25 32.05
N ALA A 351 2.42 14.26 31.71
CA ALA A 351 2.89 15.59 31.36
C ALA A 351 2.73 16.58 32.52
N ARG A 352 3.66 17.52 32.60
CA ARG A 352 3.58 18.70 33.46
C ARG A 352 3.52 19.94 32.57
N GLY A 353 2.57 20.84 32.80
CA GLY A 353 2.59 22.16 32.16
C GLY A 353 3.74 23.03 32.69
N VAL A 354 4.03 24.13 32.00
CA VAL A 354 5.04 25.12 32.41
C VAL A 354 4.79 25.57 33.85
N THR A 355 5.76 25.31 34.73
CA THR A 355 5.70 25.67 36.15
C THR A 355 7.04 26.22 36.61
N GLY A 356 7.04 27.17 37.54
CA GLY A 356 8.24 27.63 38.25
C GLY A 356 8.65 26.66 39.37
N ASP A 357 8.57 25.35 39.12
CA ASP A 357 8.90 24.33 40.11
C ASP A 357 10.41 24.35 40.39
N SER A 358 10.80 24.26 41.67
CA SER A 358 12.20 24.03 42.03
C SER A 358 12.64 22.61 41.62
N PRO A 359 13.95 22.35 41.44
CA PRO A 359 14.46 21.02 41.07
C PRO A 359 13.91 19.89 41.97
N ASP A 360 13.90 20.08 43.29
CA ASP A 360 13.36 19.10 44.25
C ASP A 360 11.85 18.85 44.09
N LYS A 361 11.10 19.88 43.67
CA LYS A 361 9.65 19.77 43.45
C LYS A 361 9.38 19.04 42.14
N ALA A 362 10.15 19.34 41.09
CA ALA A 362 10.12 18.64 39.82
C ALA A 362 10.47 17.15 40.00
N ALA A 363 11.57 16.82 40.70
CA ALA A 363 11.98 15.45 41.00
C ALA A 363 10.87 14.65 41.71
N ARG A 364 10.32 15.19 42.81
CA ARG A 364 9.22 14.55 43.55
C ARG A 364 7.97 14.36 42.69
N TRP A 365 7.67 15.33 41.82
CA TRP A 365 6.55 15.21 40.89
C TRP A 365 6.80 14.09 39.88
N MET A 366 7.97 14.02 39.26
CA MET A 366 8.33 13.00 38.28
C MET A 366 8.25 11.60 38.90
N LEU A 367 8.87 11.36 40.05
CA LEU A 367 8.85 10.08 40.75
C LEU A 367 7.42 9.65 41.16
N LYS A 368 6.64 10.59 41.69
CA LYS A 368 5.23 10.33 42.06
C LYS A 368 4.40 9.91 40.84
N ASN A 369 4.61 10.57 39.71
CA ASN A 369 3.84 10.30 38.49
C ASN A 369 4.34 9.06 37.74
N ALA A 370 5.62 8.74 37.79
CA ALA A 370 6.17 7.46 37.35
C ALA A 370 5.48 6.29 38.07
N ALA A 371 5.49 6.31 39.41
CA ALA A 371 4.83 5.27 40.21
C ALA A 371 3.31 5.20 39.97
N ARG A 372 2.66 6.35 39.71
CA ARG A 372 1.23 6.38 39.36
C ARG A 372 0.98 5.79 37.98
N GLY A 373 1.79 6.15 36.98
CA GLY A 373 1.73 5.63 35.62
C GLY A 373 1.88 4.12 35.61
N LEU A 374 2.90 3.58 36.29
CA LEU A 374 3.11 2.13 36.39
C LEU A 374 1.89 1.41 36.97
N ARG A 375 1.30 1.93 38.05
CA ARG A 375 0.06 1.36 38.62
C ARG A 375 -1.11 1.38 37.63
N GLN A 376 -1.22 2.43 36.80
CA GLN A 376 -2.26 2.54 35.78
C GLN A 376 -2.03 1.56 34.64
N ALA A 377 -0.80 1.48 34.10
CA ALA A 377 -0.43 0.55 33.03
C ALA A 377 -0.63 -0.92 33.44
N HIS A 378 -0.17 -1.33 34.62
CA HIS A 378 -0.45 -2.66 35.19
C HIS A 378 -1.96 -2.94 35.31
N GLY A 379 -2.72 -1.91 35.69
CA GLY A 379 -4.18 -1.97 35.73
C GLY A 379 -4.78 -2.25 34.36
N THR A 380 -4.34 -1.54 33.32
CA THR A 380 -4.78 -1.72 31.93
C THR A 380 -4.42 -3.12 31.42
N ILE A 381 -3.19 -3.58 31.65
CA ILE A 381 -2.75 -4.94 31.25
C ILE A 381 -3.68 -5.99 31.87
N ARG A 382 -3.83 -5.96 33.20
CA ARG A 382 -4.61 -6.97 33.94
C ARG A 382 -6.10 -6.98 33.59
N THR A 383 -6.69 -5.81 33.37
CA THR A 383 -8.16 -5.69 33.21
C THR A 383 -8.64 -5.73 31.77
N THR A 384 -7.76 -5.39 30.82
CA THR A 384 -8.14 -5.17 29.42
C THR A 384 -7.29 -6.01 28.49
N LEU A 385 -5.97 -5.85 28.54
CA LEU A 385 -5.08 -6.46 27.55
C LEU A 385 -4.81 -7.95 27.80
N GLN A 386 -5.10 -8.47 29.00
CA GLN A 386 -5.03 -9.91 29.27
C GLN A 386 -6.34 -10.64 28.97
N ASN A 387 -7.39 -9.94 28.50
CA ASN A 387 -8.62 -10.62 28.09
C ASN A 387 -8.35 -11.55 26.89
N PRO A 388 -9.03 -12.71 26.80
CA PRO A 388 -8.84 -13.66 25.71
C PRO A 388 -9.12 -13.08 24.31
N THR A 389 -9.92 -12.01 24.25
CA THR A 389 -10.22 -11.26 23.04
C THR A 389 -10.43 -9.80 23.42
N VAL A 390 -9.67 -8.91 22.79
CA VAL A 390 -9.76 -7.46 22.98
C VAL A 390 -9.80 -6.78 21.62
N ASP A 391 -10.79 -5.91 21.41
CA ASP A 391 -10.92 -5.11 20.20
C ASP A 391 -10.27 -3.74 20.46
N LEU A 392 -9.24 -3.40 19.69
CA LEU A 392 -8.43 -2.19 19.82
C LEU A 392 -8.39 -1.44 18.49
N THR A 393 -8.39 -0.10 18.51
CA THR A 393 -8.33 0.70 17.28
C THR A 393 -6.91 1.18 17.01
N ASN A 394 -6.34 0.91 15.84
CA ASN A 394 -5.02 1.43 15.47
C ASN A 394 -5.04 2.92 15.10
N LEU A 395 -3.88 3.54 14.91
CA LEU A 395 -3.83 4.98 14.59
C LEU A 395 -4.47 5.33 13.24
N ARG A 396 -4.56 4.35 12.32
CA ARG A 396 -5.30 4.48 11.05
C ARG A 396 -6.82 4.35 11.19
N GLY A 397 -7.33 4.14 12.41
CA GLY A 397 -8.77 4.09 12.68
C GLY A 397 -9.42 2.73 12.43
N ARG A 398 -8.62 1.67 12.23
CA ARG A 398 -9.12 0.31 12.01
C ARG A 398 -9.19 -0.46 13.31
N THR A 399 -10.26 -1.24 13.50
CA THR A 399 -10.45 -2.06 14.70
C THR A 399 -9.81 -3.43 14.50
N VAL A 400 -9.03 -3.83 15.49
CA VAL A 400 -8.15 -5.01 15.48
C VAL A 400 -8.52 -5.88 16.67
N ARG A 401 -8.87 -7.13 16.40
CA ARG A 401 -9.14 -8.12 17.42
C ARG A 401 -7.87 -8.84 17.82
N ILE A 402 -7.48 -8.77 19.09
CA ILE A 402 -6.24 -9.38 19.59
C ILE A 402 -6.56 -10.40 20.67
N HIS A 403 -5.88 -11.55 20.62
CA HIS A 403 -5.82 -12.49 21.72
C HIS A 403 -4.83 -11.99 22.78
N GLY A 404 -5.30 -11.08 23.62
CA GLY A 404 -4.45 -10.34 24.53
C GLY A 404 -3.66 -11.22 25.51
N SER A 405 -4.20 -12.38 25.90
CA SER A 405 -3.55 -13.35 26.78
C SER A 405 -2.33 -14.05 26.17
N THR A 406 -2.15 -14.02 24.84
CA THR A 406 -1.00 -14.64 24.16
C THR A 406 0.18 -13.68 23.97
N VAL A 407 0.03 -12.44 24.44
CA VAL A 407 1.00 -11.36 24.26
C VAL A 407 1.73 -11.10 25.57
N SER A 408 3.06 -11.01 25.52
CA SER A 408 3.86 -10.57 26.65
C SER A 408 3.80 -9.04 26.74
N TRP A 409 3.07 -8.52 27.73
CA TRP A 409 2.88 -7.09 27.95
C TRP A 409 3.81 -6.56 29.02
N ILE A 410 4.46 -5.43 28.76
CA ILE A 410 5.15 -4.64 29.79
C ILE A 410 4.54 -3.24 29.92
N PRO A 411 4.50 -2.66 31.12
CA PRO A 411 4.12 -1.27 31.34
C PRO A 411 5.30 -0.34 31.00
N VAL A 412 5.01 0.72 30.24
CA VAL A 412 5.96 1.78 29.91
C VAL A 412 5.36 3.13 30.27
N VAL A 413 6.14 3.95 30.98
CA VAL A 413 5.73 5.29 31.38
C VAL A 413 6.65 6.33 30.75
N VAL A 414 6.06 7.26 29.99
CA VAL A 414 6.74 8.42 29.43
C VAL A 414 6.45 9.64 30.30
N ILE A 415 7.50 10.25 30.84
CA ILE A 415 7.42 11.48 31.63
C ILE A 415 7.80 12.67 30.75
N ASP A 416 6.93 13.66 30.67
CA ASP A 416 7.20 14.94 30.03
C ASP A 416 7.16 16.05 31.08
N HIS A 417 8.29 16.70 31.30
CA HIS A 417 8.43 17.79 32.24
C HIS A 417 9.22 18.92 31.57
N PRO A 418 8.74 20.18 31.60
CA PRO A 418 9.35 21.26 30.83
C PRO A 418 10.73 21.67 31.36
N ASN A 419 10.93 21.56 32.68
CA ASN A 419 12.19 21.89 33.36
C ASN A 419 12.63 20.73 34.26
N PRO A 420 13.01 19.56 33.72
CA PRO A 420 13.42 18.43 34.54
C PRO A 420 14.73 18.77 35.26
N PRO A 421 14.98 18.26 36.48
CA PRO A 421 16.30 18.34 37.07
C PRO A 421 17.34 17.70 36.15
N PRO A 422 18.55 18.27 36.03
CA PRO A 422 19.56 17.76 35.10
C PRO A 422 20.04 16.36 35.49
N THR A 423 20.12 16.06 36.78
CA THR A 423 20.47 14.74 37.31
C THR A 423 19.76 14.38 38.63
N GLY A 424 19.88 13.13 39.07
CA GLY A 424 19.49 12.63 40.40
C GLY A 424 18.06 12.10 40.52
N VAL A 425 17.33 11.92 39.40
CA VAL A 425 15.93 11.46 39.43
C VAL A 425 15.83 9.99 39.03
N VAL A 426 15.96 9.09 40.01
CA VAL A 426 15.92 7.64 39.81
C VAL A 426 14.58 7.06 40.31
N PRO A 427 13.73 6.50 39.44
CA PRO A 427 12.50 5.81 39.85
C PRO A 427 12.83 4.61 40.77
N ALA A 428 11.96 4.34 41.75
CA ALA A 428 12.09 3.12 42.54
C ALA A 428 11.82 1.88 41.65
N PRO A 429 12.46 0.72 41.92
CA PRO A 429 12.17 -0.53 41.22
C PRO A 429 10.67 -0.87 41.28
N ASP A 430 10.11 -1.38 40.18
CA ASP A 430 8.72 -1.83 40.15
C ASP A 430 8.59 -3.23 40.76
N LEU A 431 7.98 -3.31 41.94
CA LEU A 431 7.77 -4.57 42.66
C LEU A 431 6.77 -5.52 41.97
N LYS A 432 6.05 -5.06 40.93
CA LYS A 432 5.04 -5.86 40.22
C LYS A 432 5.59 -6.58 38.98
N GLY A 433 6.83 -6.34 38.58
CA GLY A 433 7.48 -6.99 37.45
C GLY A 433 8.21 -6.03 36.51
N PRO A 434 8.72 -6.54 35.37
CA PRO A 434 9.46 -5.77 34.39
C PRO A 434 8.71 -4.51 33.94
N SER A 435 9.37 -3.36 33.91
CA SER A 435 8.77 -2.09 33.50
C SER A 435 9.83 -1.09 33.02
N VAL A 436 9.42 -0.08 32.25
CA VAL A 436 10.31 1.01 31.84
C VAL A 436 9.68 2.36 32.14
N VAL A 437 10.47 3.28 32.69
CA VAL A 437 10.10 4.69 32.86
C VAL A 437 11.18 5.53 32.19
N LEU A 438 10.80 6.38 31.24
CA LEU A 438 11.72 7.21 30.50
C LEU A 438 11.15 8.61 30.23
N THR A 439 11.98 9.52 29.74
CA THR A 439 11.53 10.87 29.36
C THR A 439 10.94 10.88 27.95
N ARG A 440 10.16 11.91 27.60
CA ARG A 440 9.66 12.07 26.23
C ARG A 440 10.78 12.26 25.20
N ARG A 441 11.86 12.96 25.57
CA ARG A 441 13.06 13.10 24.71
C ARG A 441 13.64 11.73 24.38
N ASP A 442 13.84 10.90 25.39
CA ASP A 442 14.35 9.53 25.22
C ASP A 442 13.42 8.67 24.35
N TRP A 443 12.10 8.82 24.52
CA TRP A 443 11.12 8.11 23.71
C TRP A 443 11.27 8.48 22.23
N GLU A 444 11.32 9.78 21.93
CA GLU A 444 11.48 10.28 20.56
C GLU A 444 12.84 9.91 19.97
N PHE A 445 13.91 9.92 20.78
CA PHE A 445 15.23 9.45 20.39
C PHE A 445 15.19 7.99 19.93
N LEU A 446 14.62 7.08 20.73
CA LEU A 446 14.56 5.66 20.38
C LEU A 446 13.85 5.45 19.04
N TRP A 447 12.72 6.12 18.82
CA TRP A 447 11.97 6.02 17.56
C TRP A 447 12.73 6.56 16.35
N ASP A 448 13.41 7.69 16.47
CA ASP A 448 14.22 8.22 15.37
C ASP A 448 15.44 7.33 15.09
N GLN A 449 16.01 6.73 16.13
CA GLN A 449 17.17 5.84 16.08
C GLN A 449 16.85 4.49 15.41
N LEU A 450 15.75 3.84 15.80
CA LEU A 450 15.43 2.47 15.38
C LEU A 450 14.41 2.37 14.24
N ARG A 451 13.46 3.31 14.15
CA ARG A 451 12.41 3.37 13.11
C ARG A 451 11.72 2.03 12.84
N SER A 452 11.37 1.35 13.91
CA SER A 452 10.71 0.04 13.89
C SER A 452 9.94 -0.16 15.19
N ALA A 453 8.66 -0.49 15.10
CA ALA A 453 7.88 -0.75 16.30
C ALA A 453 8.32 -2.04 16.98
N THR A 454 8.67 -3.05 16.19
CA THR A 454 9.12 -4.34 16.72
C THR A 454 10.47 -4.21 17.42
N ALA A 455 11.42 -3.47 16.84
CA ALA A 455 12.72 -3.25 17.48
C ALA A 455 12.60 -2.41 18.77
N ILE A 456 11.71 -1.41 18.80
CA ILE A 456 11.43 -0.63 20.01
C ILE A 456 10.82 -1.51 21.10
N VAL A 457 9.83 -2.32 20.77
CA VAL A 457 9.20 -3.25 21.72
C VAL A 457 10.24 -4.25 22.25
N ASP A 458 11.08 -4.81 21.37
CA ASP A 458 12.13 -5.74 21.78
C ASP A 458 13.20 -5.07 22.67
N TYR A 459 13.59 -3.84 22.37
CA TYR A 459 14.47 -3.03 23.21
C TYR A 459 13.86 -2.81 24.61
N LEU A 460 12.60 -2.37 24.67
CA LEU A 460 11.91 -2.11 25.94
C LEU A 460 11.75 -3.38 26.77
N HIS A 461 11.49 -4.53 26.14
CA HIS A 461 11.47 -5.82 26.83
C HIS A 461 12.87 -6.20 27.36
N ARG A 462 13.93 -6.01 26.57
CA ARG A 462 15.31 -6.28 26.98
C ARG A 462 15.70 -5.48 28.23
N VAL A 463 15.40 -4.19 28.23
CA VAL A 463 15.81 -3.31 29.33
C VAL A 463 14.87 -3.35 30.54
N ALA A 464 13.63 -3.79 30.37
CA ALA A 464 12.69 -3.99 31.48
C ALA A 464 13.09 -5.15 32.41
N GLU A 465 13.89 -6.09 31.91
CA GLU A 465 14.42 -7.22 32.68
C GLU A 465 15.65 -6.85 33.53
N GLU A 466 16.24 -5.67 33.32
CA GLU A 466 17.35 -5.17 34.14
C GLU A 466 16.86 -4.84 35.57
N VAL A 467 17.65 -5.25 36.57
CA VAL A 467 17.29 -5.12 37.99
C VAL A 467 17.57 -3.71 38.53
N GLU A 468 18.53 -2.99 37.94
CA GLU A 468 18.94 -1.66 38.39
C GLU A 468 18.06 -0.56 37.78
N PRO A 469 17.41 0.29 38.59
CA PRO A 469 16.65 1.40 38.06
C PRO A 469 17.54 2.43 37.37
N LEU A 470 17.11 2.89 36.20
CA LEU A 470 17.80 3.92 35.44
C LEU A 470 17.32 5.32 35.84
N GLU A 471 18.25 6.26 35.88
CA GLU A 471 17.94 7.67 36.01
C GLU A 471 17.10 8.20 34.84
N LEU A 472 16.07 9.00 35.13
CA LEU A 472 15.24 9.60 34.09
C LEU A 472 16.05 10.57 33.25
N GLY A 473 16.07 10.34 31.94
CA GLY A 473 16.86 11.14 30.99
C GLY A 473 18.12 10.42 30.49
N ALA A 474 18.49 9.30 31.11
CA ALA A 474 19.69 8.53 30.79
C ALA A 474 19.44 7.32 29.85
N GLU A 475 18.23 7.19 29.28
CA GLU A 475 17.90 6.06 28.39
C GLU A 475 18.75 6.09 27.11
N THR A 476 19.07 7.29 26.63
CA THR A 476 19.97 7.48 25.49
C THR A 476 21.36 6.92 25.80
N ASP A 477 21.88 7.13 27.03
CA ASP A 477 23.15 6.55 27.46
C ASP A 477 23.07 5.02 27.48
N ARG A 478 22.04 4.47 28.14
CA ARG A 478 21.83 3.02 28.22
C ARG A 478 21.73 2.40 26.82
N TYR A 479 21.02 3.05 25.91
CA TYR A 479 20.93 2.61 24.52
C TYR A 479 22.31 2.54 23.87
N LEU A 480 23.12 3.60 23.97
CA LEU A 480 24.44 3.65 23.35
C LEU A 480 25.40 2.62 23.96
N ASP A 481 25.36 2.43 25.27
CA ASP A 481 26.12 1.37 25.96
C ASP A 481 25.75 -0.02 25.43
N LEU A 482 24.45 -0.29 25.29
CA LEU A 482 23.97 -1.57 24.75
C LEU A 482 24.32 -1.72 23.28
N ALA A 483 24.30 -0.64 22.49
CA ALA A 483 24.73 -0.67 21.10
C ALA A 483 26.23 -0.98 20.95
N GLU A 484 27.08 -0.48 21.86
CA GLU A 484 28.51 -0.85 21.89
C GLU A 484 28.71 -2.30 22.32
N LYS A 485 27.99 -2.76 23.36
CA LYS A 485 28.01 -4.16 23.78
C LYS A 485 27.56 -5.09 22.66
N ASP A 486 26.51 -4.74 21.93
CA ASP A 486 26.00 -5.51 20.80
C ASP A 486 26.98 -5.53 19.63
N ALA A 487 27.72 -4.45 19.39
CA ALA A 487 28.74 -4.39 18.34
C ALA A 487 29.97 -5.26 18.67
N LEU A 488 30.27 -5.45 19.95
CA LEU A 488 31.38 -6.30 20.43
C LEU A 488 30.96 -7.76 20.69
N ALA A 489 29.66 -8.02 20.78
CA ALA A 489 29.14 -9.35 21.06
C ALA A 489 29.42 -10.32 19.89
N PRO A 490 29.78 -11.58 20.18
CA PRO A 490 29.88 -12.59 19.13
C PRO A 490 28.52 -12.83 18.47
N PRO A 491 28.49 -13.16 17.16
CA PRO A 491 27.24 -13.52 16.49
C PRO A 491 26.54 -14.68 17.20
N ALA A 492 25.21 -14.61 17.30
CA ALA A 492 24.42 -15.72 17.82
C ALA A 492 24.61 -16.97 16.94
N SER A 493 24.58 -18.15 17.56
CA SER A 493 24.61 -19.40 16.80
C SER A 493 23.37 -19.52 15.90
N LEU A 494 23.61 -19.84 14.64
CA LEU A 494 22.54 -20.14 13.70
C LEU A 494 22.11 -21.62 13.88
N PRO A 495 20.82 -21.93 13.68
CA PRO A 495 20.38 -23.31 13.54
C PRO A 495 21.23 -24.07 12.51
N THR A 496 21.59 -25.31 12.82
CA THR A 496 22.48 -26.14 11.98
C THR A 496 21.96 -26.33 10.56
N TRP A 497 20.64 -26.36 10.37
CA TRP A 497 20.04 -26.52 9.05
C TRP A 497 20.29 -25.32 8.12
N ILE A 498 20.45 -24.11 8.67
CA ILE A 498 20.75 -22.91 7.87
C ILE A 498 22.14 -23.04 7.24
N SER A 499 23.09 -23.65 7.95
CA SER A 499 24.43 -23.93 7.41
C SER A 499 24.41 -24.91 6.23
N GLY A 500 23.32 -25.69 6.07
CA GLY A 500 23.10 -26.56 4.92
C GLY A 500 22.46 -25.84 3.72
N THR A 501 22.25 -24.52 3.80
CA THR A 501 21.74 -23.69 2.70
C THR A 501 22.86 -22.85 2.10
N ASP A 502 22.71 -22.42 0.84
CA ASP A 502 23.62 -21.44 0.19
C ASP A 502 23.44 -20.00 0.73
N ALA A 503 22.87 -19.84 1.93
CA ALA A 503 22.62 -18.53 2.53
C ALA A 503 23.91 -17.95 3.12
N GLU A 504 24.24 -16.71 2.75
CA GLU A 504 25.33 -15.97 3.37
C GLU A 504 24.92 -15.44 4.75
N PRO A 505 25.61 -15.81 5.85
CA PRO A 505 25.31 -15.30 7.17
C PRO A 505 25.67 -13.82 7.24
N THR A 506 24.67 -12.97 7.46
CA THR A 506 24.87 -11.54 7.73
C THR A 506 24.75 -11.29 9.22
N THR A 507 25.75 -10.63 9.82
CA THR A 507 25.71 -10.24 11.23
C THR A 507 25.54 -8.73 11.33
N THR A 508 24.53 -8.30 12.08
CA THR A 508 24.33 -6.88 12.42
C THR A 508 24.10 -6.77 13.93
N PRO A 509 24.60 -5.73 14.60
CA PRO A 509 24.22 -5.43 15.99
C PRO A 509 22.70 -5.30 16.12
N LEU A 510 22.12 -5.77 17.23
CA LEU A 510 20.69 -5.60 17.48
C LEU A 510 20.33 -4.11 17.59
N LEU A 511 21.14 -3.36 18.33
CA LEU A 511 21.04 -1.92 18.45
C LEU A 511 22.16 -1.24 17.65
N PRO A 512 21.84 -0.52 16.56
CA PRO A 512 22.85 0.25 15.83
C PRO A 512 23.21 1.53 16.59
N ARG A 513 24.49 1.89 16.54
CA ARG A 513 25.02 3.14 17.12
C ARG A 513 24.50 4.38 16.40
N ASP A 514 24.52 4.35 15.07
CA ASP A 514 24.02 5.43 14.23
C ASP A 514 22.52 5.20 13.92
N PRO A 515 21.70 6.26 13.76
CA PRO A 515 20.31 6.12 13.34
C PRO A 515 20.21 5.27 12.07
N VAL A 516 19.24 4.38 12.02
CA VAL A 516 19.13 3.38 10.92
C VAL A 516 18.97 4.01 9.54
N ALA A 517 18.45 5.24 9.47
CA ALA A 517 18.28 5.98 8.23
C ALA A 517 19.56 6.70 7.76
N SER A 518 20.60 6.83 8.58
CA SER A 518 21.82 7.59 8.23
C SER A 518 22.73 6.85 7.25
N VAL A 519 22.65 5.52 7.18
CA VAL A 519 23.46 4.69 6.26
C VAL A 519 23.05 4.93 4.80
N ASP A 520 21.74 4.95 4.56
CA ASP A 520 21.15 5.25 3.27
C ASP A 520 19.69 5.69 3.46
N ARG A 521 19.47 7.01 3.45
CA ARG A 521 18.15 7.61 3.69
C ARG A 521 17.10 7.15 2.67
N LEU A 522 17.47 7.08 1.38
CA LEU A 522 16.53 6.63 0.35
C LEU A 522 16.28 5.13 0.50
N GLY A 523 17.32 4.32 0.67
CA GLY A 523 17.17 2.88 0.88
C GLY A 523 16.23 2.58 2.05
N HIS A 524 16.40 3.27 3.18
CA HIS A 524 15.50 3.14 4.33
C HIS A 524 14.08 3.62 4.00
N ALA A 525 13.92 4.74 3.29
CA ALA A 525 12.60 5.24 2.87
C ALA A 525 11.87 4.27 1.91
N ILE A 526 12.59 3.58 1.01
CA ILE A 526 12.01 2.53 0.16
C ILE A 526 11.48 1.38 1.03
N PHE A 527 12.26 0.91 2.01
CA PHE A 527 11.79 -0.15 2.92
C PHE A 527 10.55 0.30 3.72
N GLN A 528 10.55 1.53 4.25
CA GLN A 528 9.39 2.08 4.94
C GLN A 528 8.19 2.18 4.00
N GLN A 529 8.38 2.62 2.75
CA GLN A 529 7.30 2.72 1.77
C GLN A 529 6.68 1.35 1.48
N ILE A 530 7.47 0.28 1.46
CA ILE A 530 6.93 -1.10 1.32
C ILE A 530 6.00 -1.44 2.48
N LEU A 531 6.39 -1.14 3.73
CA LEU A 531 5.51 -1.34 4.89
C LEU A 531 4.23 -0.50 4.79
N GLU A 532 4.36 0.75 4.36
CA GLU A 532 3.23 1.68 4.14
C GLU A 532 2.29 1.19 3.04
N ASP A 533 2.83 0.62 1.95
CA ASP A 533 2.06 0.04 0.85
C ASP A 533 1.24 -1.14 1.38
N VAL A 534 1.85 -2.10 2.08
CA VAL A 534 1.16 -3.26 2.69
C VAL A 534 0.11 -2.82 3.70
N ALA A 535 0.41 -1.80 4.50
CA ALA A 535 -0.54 -1.22 5.44
C ALA A 535 -1.76 -0.58 4.74
N SER A 536 -1.57 -0.02 3.55
CA SER A 536 -2.59 0.74 2.82
C SER A 536 -3.36 -0.09 1.77
N THR A 537 -2.97 -1.34 1.52
CA THR A 537 -3.66 -2.22 0.56
C THR A 537 -5.08 -2.57 1.01
N ASP A 538 -6.01 -2.71 0.09
CA ASP A 538 -7.33 -3.27 0.40
C ASP A 538 -7.18 -4.73 0.85
N PHE A 539 -7.79 -5.08 1.98
CA PHE A 539 -7.64 -6.41 2.59
C PHE A 539 -9.01 -6.93 2.99
N ALA A 540 -9.36 -8.11 2.49
CA ALA A 540 -10.65 -8.75 2.78
C ALA A 540 -10.61 -9.63 4.05
N GLY A 541 -9.45 -9.83 4.67
CA GLY A 541 -9.27 -10.65 5.87
C GLY A 541 -9.42 -9.86 7.18
N GLU A 542 -9.14 -10.53 8.30
CA GLU A 542 -9.16 -9.88 9.63
C GLU A 542 -7.97 -8.95 9.83
N GLU A 543 -8.18 -7.71 10.28
CA GLU A 543 -7.08 -6.74 10.48
C GLU A 543 -5.98 -7.24 11.43
N ALA A 544 -6.27 -8.20 12.30
CA ALA A 544 -5.28 -8.91 13.13
C ALA A 544 -4.21 -9.64 12.29
N ASP A 545 -4.61 -10.25 11.18
CA ASP A 545 -3.70 -10.95 10.26
C ASP A 545 -2.80 -9.97 9.51
N ARG A 546 -3.36 -8.84 9.08
CA ARG A 546 -2.57 -7.76 8.46
C ARG A 546 -1.52 -7.22 9.43
N ILE A 547 -1.89 -6.98 10.68
CA ILE A 547 -0.95 -6.52 11.71
C ILE A 547 0.12 -7.56 12.01
N ARG A 548 -0.25 -8.84 12.06
CA ARG A 548 0.72 -9.93 12.20
C ARG A 548 1.70 -9.96 11.02
N LEU A 549 1.20 -9.86 9.79
CA LEU A 549 2.00 -9.75 8.57
C LEU A 549 2.98 -8.56 8.64
N LEU A 550 2.48 -7.37 8.98
CA LEU A 550 3.31 -6.17 9.12
C LEU A 550 4.37 -6.35 10.21
N SER A 551 4.02 -6.96 11.34
CA SER A 551 4.99 -7.28 12.40
C SER A 551 6.08 -8.25 11.94
N HIS A 552 5.76 -9.22 11.07
CA HIS A 552 6.77 -10.13 10.51
C HIS A 552 7.75 -9.42 9.56
N ILE A 553 7.26 -8.49 8.73
CA ILE A 553 8.13 -7.69 7.84
C ILE A 553 8.97 -6.71 8.67
N ASP A 554 8.38 -6.08 9.69
CA ASP A 554 9.05 -5.18 10.64
C ASP A 554 10.03 -5.91 11.58
N ARG A 555 10.24 -7.23 11.44
CA ARG A 555 11.32 -7.97 12.12
C ARG A 555 12.62 -8.01 11.36
N VAL A 556 12.66 -7.53 10.12
CA VAL A 556 13.93 -7.33 9.41
C VAL A 556 14.82 -6.42 10.27
N ALA A 557 16.04 -6.90 10.54
CA ALA A 557 17.02 -6.22 11.37
C ALA A 557 17.18 -4.77 10.92
N VAL A 558 17.02 -3.83 11.86
CA VAL A 558 16.94 -2.40 11.53
C VAL A 558 18.18 -1.88 10.81
N GLY A 559 19.37 -2.44 11.12
CA GLY A 559 20.62 -2.11 10.44
C GLY A 559 20.71 -2.58 8.98
N ALA A 560 19.91 -3.58 8.58
CA ALA A 560 19.91 -4.12 7.21
C ALA A 560 18.84 -3.49 6.30
N ARG A 561 17.88 -2.74 6.85
CA ARG A 561 16.73 -2.20 6.10
C ARG A 561 17.14 -1.24 4.99
N ALA A 562 18.11 -0.37 5.27
CA ALA A 562 18.55 0.65 4.33
C ALA A 562 19.19 0.01 3.09
N GLU A 563 20.09 -0.95 3.30
CA GLU A 563 20.71 -1.73 2.24
C GLU A 563 19.68 -2.58 1.47
N LEU A 564 18.77 -3.25 2.18
CA LEU A 564 17.72 -4.04 1.56
C LEU A 564 16.81 -3.18 0.66
N GLY A 565 16.36 -2.01 1.13
CA GLY A 565 15.53 -1.13 0.30
C GLY A 565 16.29 -0.61 -0.93
N ARG A 566 17.60 -0.32 -0.81
CA ARG A 566 18.42 0.05 -1.97
C ARG A 566 18.58 -1.11 -2.96
N LEU A 567 18.84 -2.31 -2.47
CA LEU A 567 18.90 -3.53 -3.28
C LEU A 567 17.58 -3.72 -4.05
N LEU A 568 16.43 -3.62 -3.38
CA LEU A 568 15.12 -3.78 -3.99
C LEU A 568 14.85 -2.72 -5.05
N LEU A 569 15.24 -1.46 -4.83
CA LEU A 569 15.14 -0.41 -5.85
C LEU A 569 16.00 -0.72 -7.08
N GLN A 570 17.25 -1.16 -6.90
CA GLN A 570 18.11 -1.55 -8.02
C GLN A 570 17.55 -2.74 -8.80
N ARG A 571 16.98 -3.72 -8.09
CA ARG A 571 16.32 -4.88 -8.69
C ARG A 571 15.06 -4.49 -9.46
N LEU A 572 14.25 -3.57 -8.92
CA LEU A 572 13.10 -3.00 -9.61
C LEU A 572 13.51 -2.28 -10.91
N ILE A 573 14.59 -1.49 -10.87
CA ILE A 573 15.15 -0.84 -12.09
C ILE A 573 15.48 -1.91 -13.14
N ARG A 574 16.21 -2.96 -12.75
CA ARG A 574 16.57 -4.05 -13.68
C ARG A 574 15.37 -4.83 -14.20
N CYS A 575 14.34 -5.01 -13.39
CA CYS A 575 13.09 -5.64 -13.81
C CYS A 575 12.31 -4.76 -14.78
N ALA A 576 12.30 -3.43 -14.57
CA ALA A 576 11.71 -2.47 -15.50
C ALA A 576 12.46 -2.39 -16.84
N GLU A 577 13.73 -2.77 -16.88
CA GLU A 577 14.58 -2.79 -18.07
C GLU A 577 14.61 -4.15 -18.79
N ALA A 578 13.89 -5.15 -18.30
CA ALA A 578 13.83 -6.47 -18.93
C ALA A 578 13.30 -6.39 -20.38
N VAL A 579 13.84 -7.25 -21.24
CA VAL A 579 13.50 -7.31 -22.68
C VAL A 579 12.01 -7.68 -22.84
N PRO A 580 11.28 -7.18 -23.87
CA PRO A 580 9.86 -7.44 -24.05
C PRO A 580 9.43 -8.92 -24.06
N GLU A 581 10.34 -9.84 -24.39
CA GLU A 581 10.08 -11.28 -24.43
C GLU A 581 10.61 -12.04 -23.19
N GLY A 582 11.23 -11.34 -22.23
CA GLY A 582 11.84 -11.92 -21.04
C GLY A 582 11.15 -11.49 -19.76
N HIS A 583 10.75 -12.47 -18.94
CA HIS A 583 10.39 -12.20 -17.54
C HIS A 583 11.64 -12.17 -16.68
N ARG A 584 11.73 -11.13 -15.83
CA ARG A 584 12.78 -11.05 -14.82
C ARG A 584 12.15 -11.11 -13.44
N MET A 585 12.65 -12.03 -12.64
CA MET A 585 12.27 -12.20 -11.25
C MET A 585 13.55 -12.29 -10.42
N GLU A 586 13.68 -11.43 -9.41
CA GLU A 586 14.83 -11.46 -8.51
C GLU A 586 14.38 -11.60 -7.07
N HIS A 587 14.98 -12.53 -6.34
CA HIS A 587 14.55 -12.91 -5.00
C HIS A 587 15.60 -12.59 -3.95
N ARG A 588 15.17 -12.17 -2.76
CA ARG A 588 15.96 -12.14 -1.53
C ARG A 588 15.19 -12.92 -0.50
N ILE A 589 15.77 -14.01 0.00
CA ILE A 589 15.19 -14.83 1.06
C ILE A 589 15.95 -14.50 2.34
N LEU A 590 15.22 -14.25 3.43
CA LEU A 590 15.75 -13.98 4.75
C LEU A 590 15.16 -14.99 5.73
N TYR A 591 16.02 -15.59 6.54
CA TYR A 591 15.61 -16.42 7.67
C TYR A 591 15.81 -15.63 8.96
N LEU A 592 14.70 -15.29 9.62
CA LEU A 592 14.64 -14.46 10.82
C LEU A 592 14.21 -15.30 12.03
N ASP A 593 14.27 -14.71 13.23
CA ASP A 593 13.83 -15.34 14.49
C ASP A 593 14.47 -16.72 14.73
N HIS A 594 15.79 -16.83 14.57
CA HIS A 594 16.52 -18.10 14.65
C HIS A 594 15.93 -19.19 13.74
N GLY A 595 15.48 -18.80 12.54
CA GLY A 595 14.93 -19.72 11.55
C GLY A 595 13.46 -20.06 11.76
N ALA A 596 12.72 -19.37 12.64
CA ALA A 596 11.29 -19.56 12.84
C ALA A 596 10.40 -18.71 11.90
N LEU A 597 11.03 -17.84 11.09
CA LEU A 597 10.35 -16.97 10.14
C LEU A 597 11.14 -16.88 8.83
N GLN A 598 10.50 -17.17 7.71
CA GLN A 598 11.03 -16.93 6.37
C GLN A 598 10.36 -15.67 5.78
N VAL A 599 11.15 -14.67 5.43
CA VAL A 599 10.66 -13.48 4.71
C VAL A 599 11.33 -13.41 3.35
N THR A 600 10.54 -13.28 2.30
CA THR A 600 11.04 -13.16 0.93
C THR A 600 10.66 -11.79 0.37
N PHE A 601 11.62 -11.14 -0.28
CA PHE A 601 11.38 -9.96 -1.10
C PHE A 601 11.71 -10.32 -2.55
N THR A 602 10.72 -10.16 -3.41
CA THR A 602 10.82 -10.45 -4.83
C THR A 602 10.54 -9.19 -5.63
N THR A 603 11.31 -8.96 -6.68
CA THR A 603 10.95 -7.97 -7.71
C THR A 603 10.62 -8.70 -9.00
N MET A 604 9.59 -8.26 -9.72
CA MET A 604 9.18 -8.87 -10.98
C MET A 604 8.94 -7.79 -12.05
N SER A 605 9.24 -8.11 -13.31
CA SER A 605 9.06 -7.19 -14.44
C SER A 605 7.60 -6.82 -14.72
N GLN A 606 6.67 -7.74 -14.46
CA GLN A 606 5.24 -7.57 -14.78
C GLN A 606 4.33 -8.12 -13.67
N LEU A 607 3.07 -7.68 -13.66
CA LEU A 607 2.05 -8.14 -12.72
C LEU A 607 0.72 -8.31 -13.45
N THR A 608 0.29 -9.57 -13.54
CA THR A 608 -1.05 -10.01 -13.93
C THR A 608 -1.48 -11.09 -12.95
N GLY A 609 -2.71 -11.60 -13.05
CA GLY A 609 -3.13 -12.71 -12.19
C GLY A 609 -2.30 -13.98 -12.41
N TYR A 610 -1.84 -14.26 -13.64
CA TYR A 610 -0.89 -15.36 -13.91
C TYR A 610 0.44 -15.18 -13.18
N HIS A 611 0.95 -13.95 -13.10
CA HIS A 611 2.19 -13.66 -12.38
C HIS A 611 2.01 -13.80 -10.86
N GLN A 612 0.84 -13.44 -10.34
CA GLN A 612 0.50 -13.64 -8.93
C GLN A 612 0.46 -15.13 -8.58
N ASP A 613 -0.17 -15.95 -9.41
CA ASP A 613 -0.22 -17.41 -9.24
C ASP A 613 1.15 -18.07 -9.38
N PHE A 614 1.95 -17.61 -10.35
CA PHE A 614 3.33 -18.05 -10.52
C PHE A 614 4.18 -17.72 -9.28
N TYR A 615 4.10 -16.49 -8.77
CA TYR A 615 4.79 -16.09 -7.55
C TYR A 615 4.29 -16.86 -6.31
N ARG A 616 2.98 -17.08 -6.20
CA ARG A 616 2.39 -17.88 -5.12
C ARG A 616 2.94 -19.30 -5.14
N SER A 617 2.97 -19.94 -6.30
CA SER A 617 3.52 -21.29 -6.49
C SER A 617 4.99 -21.34 -6.09
N TRP A 618 5.79 -20.36 -6.54
CA TRP A 618 7.20 -20.23 -6.15
C TRP A 618 7.37 -20.10 -4.63
N LEU A 619 6.58 -19.24 -3.98
CA LEU A 619 6.68 -18.99 -2.54
C LEU A 619 6.31 -20.25 -1.73
N LEU A 620 5.25 -20.94 -2.14
CA LEU A 620 4.82 -22.19 -1.52
C LEU A 620 5.85 -23.32 -1.71
N LEU A 621 6.54 -23.36 -2.87
CA LEU A 621 7.67 -24.28 -3.07
C LEU A 621 8.82 -23.96 -2.12
N ARG A 622 9.23 -22.68 -2.00
CA ARG A 622 10.28 -22.27 -1.04
C ARG A 622 9.90 -22.53 0.41
N ARG A 623 8.60 -22.44 0.73
CA ARG A 623 8.08 -22.83 2.03
C ARG A 623 8.21 -24.33 2.28
N GLN A 624 7.87 -25.18 1.30
CA GLN A 624 8.05 -26.62 1.43
C GLN A 624 9.50 -26.96 1.73
N THR A 625 10.44 -26.42 0.94
CA THR A 625 11.88 -26.57 1.17
C THR A 625 12.29 -26.10 2.57
N PHE A 626 11.75 -24.96 3.04
CA PHE A 626 12.03 -24.45 4.38
C PHE A 626 11.52 -25.38 5.49
N LEU A 627 10.31 -25.95 5.35
CA LEU A 627 9.77 -26.90 6.32
C LEU A 627 10.59 -28.19 6.37
N GLU A 628 11.00 -28.71 5.21
CA GLU A 628 11.86 -29.89 5.09
C GLU A 628 13.23 -29.67 5.74
N GLN A 629 13.89 -28.55 5.41
CA GLN A 629 15.23 -28.22 5.93
C GLN A 629 15.20 -27.95 7.43
N SER A 630 14.21 -27.18 7.91
CA SER A 630 14.10 -26.85 9.34
C SER A 630 13.65 -28.04 10.19
N GLY A 631 13.13 -29.11 9.57
CA GLY A 631 12.56 -30.26 10.28
C GLY A 631 11.33 -29.90 11.12
N ALA A 632 10.68 -28.77 10.83
CA ALA A 632 9.57 -28.27 11.61
C ALA A 632 8.34 -29.18 11.47
N GLN A 633 8.09 -29.98 12.51
CA GLN A 633 6.90 -30.82 12.64
C GLN A 633 6.10 -30.39 13.87
N GLY A 634 4.77 -30.33 13.77
CA GLY A 634 3.91 -30.08 14.93
C GLY A 634 2.69 -29.18 14.67
N PRO A 635 1.99 -28.75 15.74
CA PRO A 635 0.72 -28.03 15.64
C PRO A 635 0.87 -26.56 15.23
N ILE A 636 2.08 -25.99 15.25
CA ILE A 636 2.36 -24.60 14.87
C ILE A 636 3.58 -24.60 13.96
N TYR A 637 3.40 -24.32 12.67
CA TYR A 637 4.51 -24.22 11.75
C TYR A 637 5.12 -22.81 11.74
N PRO A 638 6.41 -22.70 11.38
CA PRO A 638 7.05 -21.44 11.04
C PRO A 638 6.26 -20.64 10.01
N TRP A 639 6.37 -19.31 10.08
CA TRP A 639 5.73 -18.40 9.12
C TRP A 639 6.59 -18.23 7.87
N THR A 640 5.93 -18.14 6.72
CA THR A 640 6.51 -17.65 5.47
C THR A 640 5.76 -16.40 5.05
N VAL A 641 6.47 -15.32 4.78
CA VAL A 641 5.95 -14.05 4.26
C VAL A 641 6.66 -13.75 2.94
N GLY A 642 5.88 -13.46 1.90
CA GLY A 642 6.35 -12.99 0.61
C GLY A 642 5.90 -11.57 0.33
N VAL A 643 6.83 -10.72 -0.06
CA VAL A 643 6.61 -9.38 -0.57
C VAL A 643 7.09 -9.33 -2.01
N LEU A 644 6.19 -9.02 -2.93
CA LEU A 644 6.46 -8.86 -4.35
C LEU A 644 6.31 -7.39 -4.74
N LEU A 645 7.33 -6.83 -5.37
CA LEU A 645 7.33 -5.50 -5.96
C LEU A 645 7.35 -5.61 -7.48
N THR A 646 6.43 -4.92 -8.14
CA THR A 646 6.39 -4.86 -9.62
C THR A 646 6.40 -3.40 -10.06
N PRO A 647 7.27 -2.98 -10.98
CA PRO A 647 7.21 -1.65 -11.57
C PRO A 647 5.80 -1.35 -12.09
N ARG A 648 5.28 -0.17 -11.74
CA ARG A 648 3.94 0.23 -12.14
C ARG A 648 4.04 1.19 -13.32
N PRO A 649 3.47 0.87 -14.49
CA PRO A 649 3.55 1.72 -15.67
C PRO A 649 2.61 2.93 -15.60
N ASP A 650 1.60 2.90 -14.73
CA ASP A 650 0.54 3.90 -14.71
C ASP A 650 0.35 4.59 -13.36
N GLY A 651 0.13 5.90 -13.40
CA GLY A 651 -0.15 6.70 -12.22
C GLY A 651 1.08 7.17 -11.44
N PRO A 652 0.88 7.77 -10.26
CA PRO A 652 1.95 8.46 -9.52
C PRO A 652 2.85 7.52 -8.69
N ARG A 653 2.50 6.24 -8.55
CA ARG A 653 3.29 5.26 -7.79
C ARG A 653 4.31 4.60 -8.71
N ALA A 654 5.53 4.41 -8.21
CA ALA A 654 6.62 3.82 -9.00
C ALA A 654 6.56 2.28 -9.09
N TRP A 655 5.85 1.62 -8.16
CA TRP A 655 5.63 0.17 -8.16
C TRP A 655 4.29 -0.19 -7.50
N ASP A 656 3.84 -1.43 -7.73
CA ASP A 656 2.81 -2.12 -6.97
C ASP A 656 3.44 -3.10 -5.98
N THR A 657 2.78 -3.29 -4.83
CA THR A 657 3.22 -4.22 -3.77
C THR A 657 2.17 -5.29 -3.55
N THR A 658 2.54 -6.55 -3.76
CA THR A 658 1.70 -7.72 -3.47
C THR A 658 2.30 -8.47 -2.29
N THR A 659 1.47 -8.96 -1.37
CA THR A 659 1.95 -9.77 -0.23
C THR A 659 1.18 -11.07 -0.08
N ILE A 660 1.89 -12.10 0.34
CA ILE A 660 1.34 -13.42 0.64
C ILE A 660 1.94 -13.86 1.98
N SER A 661 1.13 -14.37 2.89
CA SER A 661 1.63 -14.99 4.13
C SER A 661 0.96 -16.32 4.39
N THR A 662 1.69 -17.24 5.01
CA THR A 662 1.18 -18.55 5.38
C THR A 662 1.97 -19.15 6.52
N ASN A 663 1.28 -19.91 7.36
CA ASN A 663 1.83 -20.73 8.43
C ASN A 663 1.30 -22.18 8.38
N GLY A 664 0.71 -22.62 7.26
CA GLY A 664 0.30 -24.02 7.04
C GLY A 664 1.21 -24.69 6.01
N PRO A 665 1.38 -26.02 6.02
CA PRO A 665 2.10 -26.71 4.96
C PRO A 665 1.38 -26.50 3.62
N PRO A 666 2.11 -26.40 2.50
CA PRO A 666 1.47 -26.36 1.19
C PRO A 666 0.73 -27.66 0.91
N ALA A 667 -0.43 -27.58 0.28
CA ALA A 667 -1.24 -28.73 -0.11
C ALA A 667 -0.86 -29.21 -1.53
N TYR A 668 0.39 -29.65 -1.69
CA TYR A 668 0.82 -30.31 -2.94
C TYR A 668 0.69 -31.83 -2.80
N ASP A 669 0.27 -32.48 -3.87
CA ASP A 669 0.60 -33.88 -4.06
C ASP A 669 2.02 -34.01 -4.66
N ASP A 670 2.56 -35.23 -4.69
CA ASP A 670 3.92 -35.48 -5.15
C ASP A 670 4.13 -35.04 -6.62
N ALA A 671 3.09 -35.16 -7.45
CA ALA A 671 3.15 -34.80 -8.87
C ALA A 671 3.18 -33.27 -9.07
N ASP A 672 2.41 -32.52 -8.30
CA ASP A 672 2.44 -31.05 -8.29
C ASP A 672 3.79 -30.52 -7.78
N TYR A 673 4.35 -31.17 -6.77
CA TYR A 673 5.67 -30.80 -6.24
C TYR A 673 6.78 -31.02 -7.27
N GLU A 674 6.82 -32.19 -7.94
CA GLU A 674 7.78 -32.48 -9.00
C GLU A 674 7.67 -31.48 -10.15
N ARG A 675 6.45 -31.22 -10.63
CA ARG A 675 6.18 -30.25 -11.70
C ARG A 675 6.66 -28.84 -11.35
N LEU A 676 6.33 -28.35 -10.16
CA LEU A 676 6.76 -27.02 -9.72
C LEU A 676 8.28 -26.95 -9.53
N THR A 677 8.89 -28.02 -9.02
CA THR A 677 10.34 -28.10 -8.88
C THR A 677 11.02 -27.98 -10.24
N GLU A 678 10.53 -28.70 -11.25
CA GLU A 678 11.04 -28.63 -12.63
C GLU A 678 10.90 -27.22 -13.23
N VAL A 679 9.74 -26.58 -13.06
CA VAL A 679 9.47 -25.20 -13.55
C VAL A 679 10.42 -24.18 -12.91
N PHE A 680 10.80 -24.38 -11.64
CA PHE A 680 11.65 -23.47 -10.88
C PHE A 680 13.07 -23.97 -10.68
N LEU A 681 13.53 -24.94 -11.49
CA LEU A 681 14.94 -25.34 -11.50
C LEU A 681 15.77 -24.09 -11.84
N PRO A 682 16.87 -23.83 -11.11
CA PRO A 682 17.82 -22.80 -11.51
C PRO A 682 18.28 -23.15 -12.93
N SER A 683 17.93 -22.32 -13.91
CA SER A 683 18.56 -22.40 -15.22
C SER A 683 20.06 -22.21 -14.99
N ASP A 684 20.87 -23.22 -15.30
CA ASP A 684 22.33 -23.15 -15.20
C ASP A 684 22.80 -21.85 -15.87
N SER A 685 23.12 -20.84 -15.06
CA SER A 685 23.73 -19.61 -15.52
C SER A 685 25.21 -19.88 -15.73
N SER A 686 25.51 -20.68 -16.75
CA SER A 686 26.82 -20.74 -17.38
C SER A 686 26.81 -19.75 -18.56
N THR A 687 27.17 -18.48 -18.29
CA THR A 687 28.12 -17.64 -19.04
C THR A 687 28.06 -16.18 -18.61
#